data_AF-A0AAV5Q0F7-F1
#
_entry.id   AF-A0AAV5Q0F7-F1
#
_cell.length_a   1.000
_cell.length_b   1.000
_cell.length_c   1.000
_cell.angle_alpha   90.00
_cell.angle_beta   90.00
_cell.angle_gamma   90.00
#
_symmetry.space_group_name_H-M   'P 1'
#
loop_
_entity.id
_entity.type
_entity.pdbx_description
1 polymer ?
#
loop_
_entity_poly.entity_id
_entity_poly.type
_entity_poly.pdbx_seq_one_letter_code
_entity_poly.pdbx_strand_id
1 'polypeptide(L)'
;MILSQKDFGNTLQRIMKTSMSYSTCKLAIFVSCFSVDAICATRILVDILKRDFFVYQIIPVLGYMDLKDKYLNLSEDVTNVILLGCGATVDLESFLEIEISEWIDEDQNLELVQQLTSEKKWSEIKLNRKIYVIDGQRPWNLDNLYGSPLVCCLDDGSTDSLQDEETAFNFLINIDDDEEQENDDDDDDDQELEDLAETDDDNDNTDTENSSESRKRSRDNEQSIKKKRKTLINQYQDIVETYYAQGTSMSIPSSLQMYDIISSVGEGNLEGLWLAIVGTKSLRERYETVYEAVNPILKGEVNRLQSEKDSYMLRETSTDDRFAIESYKKIDGVIIKPSHEYTLYMLNHWTLYNSFFFSNYVNSKIHLYTNDGKRLLKSIFARMGISLVQANQNWSYIDLELKKSLDDRFERELPKFDLGNLVIPGFTRYYGFNGTMSSGDFVHSVTALLEYNKSDGFKINKNKKSINGEIIDTADEDDDDDDDESNNNSIEKIAQKRNKAFLKSFWKAFDALGSFDNIKNGLEIAKIEQQFIFERGSEILQKDMVKSHSRFKVVILNESFTSNTTISDQTVRSNRNNNQFDEEMMGIQNVATTHLFQNPLILTRLGNWILDVYSEIEDNLLPLVIGALDSETETYLICGLPPKTKIEDQSGQQQNILNTFSVIFERVTQEVNIQARIDSFQSAIIEIKKEDLGRFLEALSRSSHSISV
;
A
#
# COMPACT_ATOMS: atom_id res chain seq x y z
N MET A 1 -17.19 -14.66 1.43
CA MET A 1 -16.64 -16.03 1.16
C MET A 1 -15.11 -16.01 1.19
N ILE A 2 -14.48 -16.95 1.91
CA ILE A 2 -13.01 -17.07 2.02
C ILE A 2 -12.47 -18.05 0.98
N LEU A 3 -11.44 -17.64 0.24
CA LEU A 3 -10.71 -18.49 -0.70
C LEU A 3 -9.34 -18.83 -0.14
N SER A 4 -9.13 -20.11 0.17
CA SER A 4 -7.85 -20.60 0.68
C SER A 4 -6.83 -20.77 -0.45
N GLN A 5 -5.54 -20.87 -0.11
CA GLN A 5 -4.46 -21.10 -1.09
C GLN A 5 -4.69 -22.34 -1.98
N LYS A 6 -5.40 -23.36 -1.48
CA LYS A 6 -5.72 -24.58 -2.26
C LYS A 6 -6.73 -24.30 -3.38
N ASP A 7 -7.56 -23.28 -3.20
CA ASP A 7 -8.65 -22.94 -4.10
C ASP A 7 -8.26 -21.87 -5.13
N PHE A 8 -7.06 -21.31 -5.04
CA PHE A 8 -6.58 -20.25 -5.93
C PHE A 8 -6.60 -20.69 -7.41
N GLY A 9 -6.05 -21.87 -7.72
CA GLY A 9 -6.02 -22.38 -9.09
C GLY A 9 -7.41 -22.62 -9.66
N ASN A 10 -8.31 -23.20 -8.86
CA ASN A 10 -9.71 -23.41 -9.25
C ASN A 10 -10.45 -22.08 -9.45
N THR A 11 -10.16 -21.09 -8.61
CA THR A 11 -10.75 -19.76 -8.68
C THR A 11 -10.33 -19.06 -9.96
N LEU A 12 -9.03 -19.05 -10.29
CA LEU A 12 -8.56 -18.41 -11.53
C LEU A 12 -9.20 -19.08 -12.76
N GLN A 13 -9.25 -20.41 -12.80
CA GLN A 13 -9.92 -21.14 -13.88
C GLN A 13 -11.42 -20.80 -13.96
N ARG A 14 -12.10 -20.62 -12.83
CA ARG A 14 -13.51 -20.18 -12.79
C ARG A 14 -13.67 -18.76 -13.34
N ILE A 15 -12.82 -17.82 -12.93
CA ILE A 15 -12.82 -16.43 -13.44
C ILE A 15 -12.61 -16.44 -14.95
N MET A 16 -11.62 -17.17 -15.44
CA MET A 16 -11.34 -17.31 -16.87
C MET A 16 -12.54 -17.90 -17.62
N LYS A 17 -13.13 -18.99 -17.12
CA LYS A 17 -14.25 -19.67 -17.79
C LYS A 17 -15.51 -18.80 -17.87
N THR A 18 -15.81 -18.04 -16.83
CA THR A 18 -16.97 -17.15 -16.75
C THR A 18 -16.76 -15.84 -17.52
N SER A 19 -15.51 -15.39 -17.63
CA SER A 19 -15.13 -14.19 -18.39
C SER A 19 -14.92 -14.45 -19.89
N MET A 20 -14.95 -15.71 -20.33
CA MET A 20 -14.72 -16.08 -21.72
C MET A 20 -15.91 -15.67 -22.61
N SER A 21 -15.79 -14.51 -23.25
CA SER A 21 -16.75 -13.98 -24.22
C SER A 21 -16.01 -13.32 -25.37
N TYR A 22 -16.47 -13.55 -26.61
CA TYR A 22 -15.86 -12.97 -27.80
C TYR A 22 -16.41 -11.58 -28.16
N SER A 23 -17.56 -11.20 -27.60
CA SER A 23 -18.30 -9.99 -28.00
C SER A 23 -18.33 -8.89 -26.94
N THR A 24 -18.24 -9.24 -25.65
CA THR A 24 -18.40 -8.30 -24.53
C THR A 24 -17.29 -8.50 -23.51
N CYS A 25 -16.83 -7.40 -22.91
CA CYS A 25 -15.90 -7.47 -21.78
C CYS A 25 -16.68 -7.87 -20.53
N LYS A 26 -16.31 -9.01 -19.94
CA LYS A 26 -16.96 -9.56 -18.73
C LYS A 26 -16.11 -9.41 -17.46
N LEU A 27 -14.91 -8.85 -17.59
CA LEU A 27 -13.92 -8.76 -16.51
C LEU A 27 -13.45 -7.32 -16.32
N ALA A 28 -13.74 -6.75 -15.14
CA ALA A 28 -13.24 -5.46 -14.71
C ALA A 28 -12.24 -5.61 -13.56
N ILE A 29 -11.10 -4.94 -13.65
CA ILE A 29 -10.01 -4.98 -12.67
C ILE A 29 -9.82 -3.57 -12.11
N PHE A 30 -10.24 -3.37 -10.86
CA PHE A 30 -10.02 -2.12 -10.13
C PHE A 30 -8.68 -2.17 -9.41
N VAL A 31 -7.90 -1.11 -9.54
CA VAL A 31 -6.50 -1.08 -9.05
C VAL A 31 -6.27 0.18 -8.24
N SER A 32 -5.72 0.04 -7.04
CA SER A 32 -5.26 1.17 -6.23
C SER A 32 -4.10 1.92 -6.91
N CYS A 33 -4.29 3.20 -7.21
CA CYS A 33 -3.32 4.00 -7.99
C CYS A 33 -2.01 4.28 -7.24
N PHE A 34 -2.08 4.50 -5.93
CA PHE A 34 -0.95 4.96 -5.12
C PHE A 34 -0.10 3.80 -4.56
N SER A 35 -0.36 2.56 -4.99
CA SER A 35 0.37 1.38 -4.53
C SER A 35 1.19 0.75 -5.66
N VAL A 36 2.52 0.77 -5.52
CA VAL A 36 3.43 0.06 -6.45
C VAL A 36 3.14 -1.44 -6.44
N ASP A 37 2.80 -1.99 -5.28
CA ASP A 37 2.44 -3.40 -5.12
C ASP A 37 1.18 -3.77 -5.92
N ALA A 38 0.13 -2.93 -5.89
CA ALA A 38 -1.10 -3.16 -6.67
C ALA A 38 -0.86 -3.07 -8.18
N ILE A 39 -0.02 -2.14 -8.63
CA ILE A 39 0.35 -2.00 -10.06
C ILE A 39 1.12 -3.24 -10.53
N CYS A 40 2.08 -3.72 -9.71
CA CYS A 40 2.80 -4.95 -9.99
C CYS A 40 1.85 -6.16 -10.05
N ALA A 41 0.94 -6.31 -9.08
CA ALA A 41 -0.07 -7.37 -9.06
C ALA A 41 -0.96 -7.34 -10.32
N THR A 42 -1.41 -6.15 -10.72
CA THR A 42 -2.20 -5.95 -11.93
C THR A 42 -1.44 -6.38 -13.17
N ARG A 43 -0.16 -5.98 -13.27
CA ARG A 43 0.65 -6.30 -14.44
C ARG A 43 0.85 -7.81 -14.59
N ILE A 44 1.12 -8.49 -13.48
CA ILE A 44 1.23 -9.95 -13.41
C ILE A 44 -0.05 -10.62 -13.96
N LEU A 45 -1.23 -10.19 -13.50
CA LEU A 45 -2.52 -10.73 -13.95
C LEU A 45 -2.76 -10.44 -15.44
N VAL A 46 -2.50 -9.21 -15.87
CA VAL A 46 -2.69 -8.74 -17.24
C VAL A 46 -1.85 -9.52 -18.24
N ASP A 47 -0.61 -9.86 -17.90
CA ASP A 47 0.27 -10.61 -18.80
C ASP A 47 -0.30 -12.02 -19.10
N ILE A 48 -1.01 -12.65 -18.15
CA ILE A 48 -1.70 -13.93 -18.36
C ILE A 48 -2.98 -13.75 -19.16
N LEU A 49 -3.81 -12.76 -18.80
CA LEU A 49 -5.05 -12.48 -19.52
C LEU A 49 -4.78 -12.15 -21.00
N LYS A 50 -3.69 -11.42 -21.27
CA LYS A 50 -3.23 -11.14 -22.65
C LYS A 50 -2.79 -12.41 -23.38
N ARG A 51 -2.05 -13.30 -22.72
CA ARG A 51 -1.57 -14.55 -23.31
C ARG A 51 -2.72 -15.46 -23.72
N ASP A 52 -3.80 -15.47 -22.93
CA ASP A 52 -4.98 -16.30 -23.17
C ASP A 52 -6.08 -15.55 -23.95
N PHE A 53 -5.78 -14.35 -24.47
CA PHE A 53 -6.66 -13.52 -25.31
C PHE A 53 -8.00 -13.12 -24.66
N PHE A 54 -8.02 -12.98 -23.33
CA PHE A 54 -9.19 -12.45 -22.63
C PHE A 54 -9.35 -10.94 -22.84
N VAL A 55 -10.60 -10.50 -23.02
CA VAL A 55 -10.96 -9.07 -23.05
C VAL A 55 -11.25 -8.62 -21.62
N TYR A 56 -10.45 -7.69 -21.12
CA TYR A 56 -10.57 -7.14 -19.76
C TYR A 56 -10.49 -5.62 -19.79
N GLN A 57 -11.00 -4.99 -18.73
CA GLN A 57 -10.90 -3.55 -18.49
C GLN A 57 -10.11 -3.30 -17.22
N ILE A 58 -9.06 -2.47 -17.29
CA ILE A 58 -8.32 -2.01 -16.11
C ILE A 58 -8.85 -0.63 -15.74
N ILE A 59 -9.29 -0.49 -14.49
CA ILE A 59 -9.88 0.71 -13.93
C ILE A 59 -9.01 1.18 -12.76
N PRO A 60 -8.08 2.13 -12.97
CA PRO A 60 -7.33 2.73 -11.89
C PRO A 60 -8.24 3.56 -10.98
N VAL A 61 -8.09 3.41 -9.66
CA VAL A 61 -8.90 4.08 -8.64
C VAL A 61 -8.00 4.84 -7.66
N LEU A 62 -8.41 6.05 -7.30
CA LEU A 62 -7.64 6.92 -6.39
C LEU A 62 -8.05 6.75 -4.91
N GLY A 63 -9.33 6.51 -4.66
CA GLY A 63 -9.93 6.39 -3.33
C GLY A 63 -11.28 5.68 -3.36
N TYR A 64 -11.93 5.54 -2.20
CA TYR A 64 -13.19 4.81 -2.06
C TYR A 64 -14.36 5.48 -2.78
N MET A 65 -14.48 6.80 -2.76
CA MET A 65 -15.53 7.52 -3.50
C MET A 65 -15.40 7.31 -5.01
N ASP A 66 -14.17 7.39 -5.53
CA ASP A 66 -13.87 7.11 -6.93
C ASP A 66 -14.15 5.62 -7.27
N LEU A 67 -13.93 4.70 -6.32
CA LEU A 67 -14.31 3.28 -6.47
C LEU A 67 -15.82 3.14 -6.65
N LYS A 68 -16.60 3.77 -5.76
CA LYS A 68 -18.07 3.71 -5.78
C LYS A 68 -18.62 4.27 -7.09
N ASP A 69 -18.18 5.46 -7.49
CA ASP A 69 -18.63 6.10 -8.73
C ASP A 69 -18.33 5.24 -9.96
N LYS A 70 -17.13 4.64 -10.03
CA LYS A 70 -16.75 3.78 -11.16
C LYS A 70 -17.45 2.43 -11.15
N TYR A 71 -17.78 1.90 -9.98
CA TYR A 71 -18.55 0.66 -9.85
C TYR A 71 -20.01 0.85 -10.26
N LEU A 72 -20.65 1.94 -9.82
CA LEU A 72 -22.04 2.26 -10.20
C LEU A 72 -22.18 2.54 -11.70
N ASN A 73 -21.14 3.07 -12.34
CA ASN A 73 -21.09 3.28 -13.79
C ASN A 73 -20.72 2.02 -14.59
N LEU A 74 -20.50 0.88 -13.94
CA LEU A 74 -20.09 -0.36 -14.61
C LEU A 74 -21.28 -1.02 -15.31
N SER A 75 -21.09 -1.48 -16.54
CA SER A 75 -22.14 -2.18 -17.29
C SER A 75 -22.59 -3.46 -16.58
N GLU A 76 -23.88 -3.76 -16.62
CA GLU A 76 -24.49 -4.98 -16.06
C GLU A 76 -23.85 -6.27 -16.61
N ASP A 77 -23.37 -6.23 -17.87
CA ASP A 77 -22.69 -7.35 -18.55
C ASP A 77 -21.42 -7.88 -17.86
N VAL A 78 -20.81 -7.10 -16.97
CA VAL A 78 -19.59 -7.51 -16.26
C VAL A 78 -19.95 -8.52 -15.18
N THR A 79 -19.42 -9.73 -15.31
CA THR A 79 -19.68 -10.85 -14.38
C THR A 79 -18.61 -10.95 -13.31
N ASN A 80 -17.36 -10.61 -13.61
CA ASN A 80 -16.26 -10.71 -12.64
C ASN A 80 -15.63 -9.34 -12.41
N VAL A 81 -15.58 -8.95 -11.14
CA VAL A 81 -14.91 -7.74 -10.67
C VAL A 81 -13.75 -8.15 -9.77
N ILE A 82 -12.55 -7.65 -10.03
CA ILE A 82 -11.36 -7.90 -9.20
C ILE A 82 -10.91 -6.57 -8.59
N LEU A 83 -10.79 -6.51 -7.26
CA LEU A 83 -10.24 -5.39 -6.52
C LEU A 83 -8.80 -5.73 -6.10
N LEU A 84 -7.81 -4.93 -6.55
CA LEU A 84 -6.39 -5.12 -6.26
C LEU A 84 -5.85 -4.01 -5.35
N GLY A 85 -5.39 -4.39 -4.15
CA GLY A 85 -4.80 -3.48 -3.17
C GLY A 85 -5.79 -2.49 -2.56
N CYS A 86 -7.08 -2.86 -2.53
CA CYS A 86 -8.15 -2.13 -1.86
C CYS A 86 -9.33 -3.06 -1.52
N GLY A 87 -10.16 -2.63 -0.57
CA GLY A 87 -11.43 -3.28 -0.23
C GLY A 87 -11.40 -4.24 0.95
N ALA A 88 -10.25 -4.52 1.57
CA ALA A 88 -10.20 -5.42 2.73
C ALA A 88 -10.87 -4.86 3.98
N THR A 89 -10.70 -3.56 4.25
CA THR A 89 -11.02 -2.91 5.52
C THR A 89 -12.44 -2.36 5.61
N VAL A 90 -13.11 -2.17 4.47
CA VAL A 90 -14.44 -1.54 4.36
C VAL A 90 -15.45 -2.60 3.96
N ASP A 91 -16.65 -2.59 4.55
CA ASP A 91 -17.76 -3.43 4.10
C ASP A 91 -18.17 -3.02 2.68
N LEU A 92 -17.88 -3.89 1.71
CA LEU A 92 -18.11 -3.61 0.30
C LEU A 92 -19.60 -3.66 -0.07
N GLU A 93 -20.40 -4.47 0.63
CA GLU A 93 -21.80 -4.65 0.31
C GLU A 93 -22.60 -3.38 0.63
N SER A 94 -22.49 -2.91 1.87
CA SER A 94 -23.10 -1.64 2.29
C SER A 94 -22.50 -0.44 1.56
N PHE A 95 -21.18 -0.43 1.32
CA PHE A 95 -20.50 0.71 0.70
C PHE A 95 -20.90 0.92 -0.76
N LEU A 96 -20.98 -0.17 -1.54
CA LEU A 96 -21.36 -0.13 -2.95
C LEU A 96 -22.88 -0.15 -3.16
N GLU A 97 -23.67 -0.21 -2.07
CA GLU A 97 -25.14 -0.26 -2.10
C GLU A 97 -25.66 -1.43 -2.95
N ILE A 98 -25.05 -2.61 -2.79
CA ILE A 98 -25.38 -3.77 -3.62
C ILE A 98 -26.53 -4.55 -3.00
N GLU A 99 -27.62 -4.70 -3.76
CA GLU A 99 -28.68 -5.63 -3.40
C GLU A 99 -28.42 -7.01 -4.02
N ILE A 100 -28.25 -8.05 -3.18
CA ILE A 100 -28.01 -9.43 -3.65
C ILE A 100 -29.12 -9.88 -4.62
N SER A 101 -30.35 -9.43 -4.40
CA SER A 101 -31.53 -9.81 -5.19
C SER A 101 -31.40 -9.51 -6.69
N GLU A 102 -30.66 -8.45 -7.05
CA GLU A 102 -30.46 -8.02 -8.43
C GLU A 102 -29.52 -8.94 -9.23
N TRP A 103 -28.64 -9.67 -8.54
CA TRP A 103 -27.54 -10.43 -9.15
C TRP A 103 -27.74 -11.94 -9.11
N ILE A 104 -28.91 -12.42 -8.71
CA ILE A 104 -29.24 -13.85 -8.69
C ILE A 104 -29.38 -14.36 -10.13
N ASP A 105 -28.80 -15.55 -10.39
CA ASP A 105 -28.94 -16.25 -11.66
C ASP A 105 -30.43 -16.58 -11.93
N GLU A 106 -30.91 -16.40 -13.16
CA GLU A 106 -32.32 -16.59 -13.54
C GLU A 106 -32.84 -18.02 -13.22
N ASP A 107 -31.91 -18.98 -13.11
CA ASP A 107 -32.16 -20.38 -12.79
C ASP A 107 -32.40 -20.65 -11.28
N GLN A 108 -32.19 -19.68 -10.38
CA GLN A 108 -32.40 -19.84 -8.92
C GLN A 108 -33.58 -19.02 -8.37
N ASN A 109 -34.46 -19.68 -7.61
CA ASN A 109 -35.60 -19.02 -6.94
C ASN A 109 -35.13 -18.17 -5.75
N LEU A 110 -35.70 -16.98 -5.60
CA LEU A 110 -35.41 -16.04 -4.51
C LEU A 110 -35.60 -16.66 -3.10
N GLU A 111 -36.64 -17.48 -2.92
CA GLU A 111 -36.93 -18.19 -1.67
C GLU A 111 -35.84 -19.22 -1.31
N LEU A 112 -35.26 -19.90 -2.30
CA LEU A 112 -34.16 -20.85 -2.09
C LEU A 112 -32.88 -20.11 -1.72
N VAL A 113 -32.62 -18.96 -2.35
CA VAL A 113 -31.47 -18.11 -2.00
C VAL A 113 -31.61 -17.58 -0.59
N GLN A 114 -32.80 -17.17 -0.16
CA GLN A 114 -33.05 -16.71 1.20
C GLN A 114 -32.84 -17.84 2.23
N GLN A 115 -33.31 -19.06 1.95
CA GLN A 115 -33.03 -20.24 2.77
C GLN A 115 -31.53 -20.58 2.82
N LEU A 116 -30.83 -20.57 1.69
CA LEU A 116 -29.39 -20.86 1.62
C LEU A 116 -28.54 -19.77 2.29
N THR A 117 -29.02 -18.52 2.29
CA THR A 117 -28.41 -17.38 2.99
C THR A 117 -28.53 -17.59 4.50
N SER A 118 -29.72 -17.98 4.99
CA SER A 118 -29.92 -18.35 6.40
C SER A 118 -29.09 -19.58 6.81
N GLU A 119 -28.96 -20.57 5.92
CA GLU A 119 -28.13 -21.77 6.14
C GLU A 119 -26.62 -21.55 5.90
N LYS A 120 -26.20 -20.34 5.48
CA LYS A 120 -24.80 -19.96 5.19
C LYS A 120 -24.09 -20.87 4.17
N LYS A 121 -24.84 -21.47 3.24
CA LYS A 121 -24.30 -22.31 2.15
C LYS A 121 -23.94 -21.47 0.93
N TRP A 122 -22.99 -20.56 1.11
CA TRP A 122 -22.58 -19.58 0.10
C TRP A 122 -22.11 -20.19 -1.24
N SER A 123 -21.54 -21.39 -1.20
CA SER A 123 -21.04 -22.10 -2.39
C SER A 123 -22.16 -22.57 -3.34
N GLU A 124 -23.39 -22.68 -2.84
CA GLU A 124 -24.55 -23.16 -3.62
C GLU A 124 -25.31 -22.02 -4.30
N ILE A 125 -25.07 -20.77 -3.89
CA ILE A 125 -25.68 -19.57 -4.47
C ILE A 125 -24.96 -19.23 -5.77
N LYS A 126 -25.72 -19.24 -6.87
CA LYS A 126 -25.23 -18.82 -8.19
C LYS A 126 -25.60 -17.36 -8.41
N LEU A 127 -24.56 -16.54 -8.52
CA LEU A 127 -24.67 -15.11 -8.80
C LEU A 127 -24.11 -14.82 -10.20
N ASN A 128 -24.77 -13.90 -10.89
CA ASN A 128 -24.36 -13.37 -12.19
C ASN A 128 -23.08 -12.54 -12.09
N ARG A 129 -22.86 -11.88 -10.94
CA ARG A 129 -21.67 -11.09 -10.64
C ARG A 129 -20.95 -11.64 -9.42
N LYS A 130 -19.60 -11.58 -9.42
CA LYS A 130 -18.75 -11.86 -8.24
C LYS A 130 -17.66 -10.82 -8.10
N ILE A 131 -17.35 -10.45 -6.86
CA ILE A 131 -16.29 -9.50 -6.52
C ILE A 131 -15.16 -10.25 -5.83
N TYR A 132 -13.95 -10.19 -6.38
CA TYR A 132 -12.75 -10.81 -5.83
C TYR A 132 -11.87 -9.75 -5.18
N VAL A 133 -11.56 -9.90 -3.89
CA VAL A 133 -10.73 -8.95 -3.14
C VAL A 133 -9.35 -9.55 -2.91
N ILE A 134 -8.33 -8.89 -3.46
CA ILE A 134 -6.92 -9.26 -3.32
C ILE A 134 -6.19 -8.09 -2.67
N ASP A 135 -6.15 -8.13 -1.34
CA ASP A 135 -5.57 -7.06 -0.53
C ASP A 135 -4.87 -7.65 0.72
N GLY A 136 -3.71 -7.08 1.02
CA GLY A 136 -2.88 -7.47 2.16
C GLY A 136 -3.16 -6.65 3.43
N GLN A 137 -4.00 -5.62 3.34
CA GLN A 137 -4.35 -4.80 4.49
C GLN A 137 -5.20 -5.58 5.50
N ARG A 138 -4.93 -5.36 6.78
CA ARG A 138 -5.64 -5.93 7.93
C ARG A 138 -5.98 -4.82 8.93
N PRO A 139 -7.04 -4.95 9.75
CA PRO A 139 -7.97 -6.08 9.85
C PRO A 139 -8.86 -6.23 8.61
N TRP A 140 -9.38 -7.44 8.39
CA TRP A 140 -10.43 -7.68 7.42
C TRP A 140 -11.75 -7.14 7.97
N ASN A 141 -12.63 -6.65 7.11
CA ASN A 141 -14.01 -6.47 7.49
C ASN A 141 -14.70 -7.85 7.60
N LEU A 142 -15.35 -8.11 8.74
CA LEU A 142 -15.99 -9.40 9.04
C LEU A 142 -17.21 -9.68 8.13
N ASP A 143 -17.92 -8.64 7.70
CA ASP A 143 -19.04 -8.74 6.77
C ASP A 143 -18.59 -9.24 5.39
N ASN A 144 -17.44 -8.76 4.91
CA ASN A 144 -16.83 -9.24 3.66
C ASN A 144 -16.41 -10.71 3.72
N LEU A 145 -15.95 -11.18 4.89
CA LEU A 145 -15.50 -12.56 5.08
C LEU A 145 -16.67 -13.53 5.18
N TYR A 146 -17.59 -13.26 6.12
CA TYR A 146 -18.62 -14.19 6.59
C TYR A 146 -20.05 -13.81 6.19
N GLY A 147 -20.32 -12.53 5.95
CA GLY A 147 -21.67 -12.00 5.68
C GLY A 147 -22.10 -12.07 4.21
N SER A 148 -21.15 -11.96 3.27
CA SER A 148 -21.49 -11.82 1.84
C SER A 148 -21.15 -13.05 0.98
N PRO A 149 -22.11 -13.57 0.15
CA PRO A 149 -21.83 -14.55 -0.90
C PRO A 149 -21.21 -13.93 -2.17
N LEU A 150 -21.38 -12.62 -2.36
CA LEU A 150 -20.89 -11.89 -3.53
C LEU A 150 -19.39 -11.65 -3.46
N VAL A 151 -18.91 -11.31 -2.26
CA VAL A 151 -17.51 -10.96 -1.99
C VAL A 151 -16.70 -12.24 -1.73
N CYS A 152 -15.68 -12.44 -2.55
CA CYS A 152 -14.71 -13.53 -2.45
C CYS A 152 -13.36 -12.94 -2.02
N CYS A 153 -13.02 -13.06 -0.75
CA CYS A 153 -11.75 -12.60 -0.21
C CYS A 153 -10.68 -13.69 -0.38
N LEU A 154 -9.52 -13.31 -0.94
CA LEU A 154 -8.38 -14.24 -1.02
C LEU A 154 -7.60 -14.22 0.28
N ASP A 155 -7.58 -15.36 0.96
CA ASP A 155 -6.91 -15.49 2.24
C ASP A 155 -5.50 -16.05 2.09
N ASP A 156 -4.60 -15.42 2.84
CA ASP A 156 -3.20 -15.75 2.97
C ASP A 156 -2.91 -16.71 4.13
N GLY A 157 -3.96 -17.17 4.81
CA GLY A 157 -3.89 -17.99 6.03
C GLY A 157 -3.98 -17.15 7.31
N SER A 158 -4.27 -15.85 7.20
CA SER A 158 -4.50 -15.01 8.37
C SER A 158 -5.85 -15.29 9.05
N THR A 159 -6.83 -15.80 8.30
CA THR A 159 -8.16 -16.07 8.86
C THR A 159 -8.19 -17.27 9.82
N ASP A 160 -7.21 -18.18 9.77
CA ASP A 160 -7.09 -19.30 10.72
C ASP A 160 -6.98 -18.84 12.18
N SER A 161 -6.54 -17.59 12.41
CA SER A 161 -6.45 -17.01 13.75
C SER A 161 -7.75 -16.37 14.26
N LEU A 162 -8.74 -16.16 13.39
CA LEU A 162 -9.95 -15.36 13.65
C LEU A 162 -11.15 -16.19 14.15
N GLN A 163 -10.90 -17.33 14.77
CA GLN A 163 -11.98 -18.28 15.11
C GLN A 163 -12.88 -17.74 16.23
N ASP A 164 -12.33 -16.98 17.17
CA ASP A 164 -13.10 -16.35 18.25
C ASP A 164 -14.00 -15.24 17.70
N GLU A 165 -13.46 -14.41 16.81
CA GLU A 165 -14.18 -13.34 16.11
C GLU A 165 -15.28 -13.89 15.20
N GLU A 166 -15.02 -15.00 14.49
CA GLU A 166 -16.03 -15.70 13.68
C GLU A 166 -17.21 -16.15 14.55
N THR A 167 -16.94 -16.75 15.71
CA THR A 167 -18.03 -17.19 16.60
C THR A 167 -18.83 -16.01 17.16
N ALA A 168 -18.14 -14.93 17.52
CA ALA A 168 -18.76 -13.70 18.00
C ALA A 168 -19.66 -13.07 16.95
N PHE A 169 -19.16 -12.92 15.73
CA PHE A 169 -19.88 -12.36 14.59
C PHE A 169 -21.11 -13.19 14.22
N ASN A 170 -20.95 -14.51 14.11
CA ASN A 170 -22.04 -15.42 13.80
C ASN A 170 -23.13 -15.42 14.88
N PHE A 171 -22.76 -15.25 16.14
CA PHE A 171 -23.72 -15.11 17.23
C PHE A 171 -24.50 -13.80 17.12
N LEU A 172 -23.82 -12.68 16.86
CA LEU A 172 -24.45 -11.35 16.81
C LEU A 172 -25.44 -11.21 15.65
N ILE A 173 -25.14 -11.73 14.47
CA ILE A 173 -26.05 -11.68 13.30
C ILE A 173 -27.31 -12.53 13.50
N ASN A 174 -27.19 -13.65 14.21
CA ASN A 174 -28.32 -14.58 14.39
C ASN A 174 -29.26 -14.14 15.53
N ILE A 175 -29.03 -12.97 16.14
CA ILE A 175 -29.98 -12.41 17.10
C ILE A 175 -31.10 -11.77 16.28
N ASP A 176 -32.31 -12.34 16.37
CA ASP A 176 -33.48 -11.75 15.71
C ASP A 176 -33.72 -10.31 16.22
N ASP A 177 -33.87 -9.36 15.28
CA ASP A 177 -34.15 -7.94 15.53
C ASP A 177 -35.48 -7.69 16.28
N ASP A 178 -36.33 -8.72 16.41
CA ASP A 178 -37.66 -8.64 17.03
C ASP A 178 -37.64 -8.39 18.55
N GLU A 179 -36.49 -8.50 19.23
CA GLU A 179 -36.38 -8.28 20.69
C GLU A 179 -35.81 -6.89 21.10
N GLU A 180 -35.33 -6.05 20.16
CA GLU A 180 -34.86 -4.70 20.52
C GLU A 180 -36.02 -3.69 20.68
N GLN A 181 -37.15 -3.90 20.00
CA GLN A 181 -38.33 -3.03 20.08
C GLN A 181 -39.22 -3.25 21.32
N GLU A 182 -39.03 -4.33 22.09
CA GLU A 182 -39.74 -4.53 23.37
C GLU A 182 -39.19 -3.68 24.52
N ASN A 183 -38.28 -2.73 24.24
CA ASN A 183 -37.68 -1.89 25.29
C ASN A 183 -38.43 -0.58 25.59
N ASP A 184 -39.55 -0.27 24.92
CA ASP A 184 -40.25 1.01 25.14
C ASP A 184 -41.74 0.94 25.53
N ASP A 185 -42.38 -0.22 25.62
CA ASP A 185 -43.74 -0.33 26.18
C ASP A 185 -43.82 -1.40 27.30
N ASP A 186 -43.81 -0.91 28.54
CA ASP A 186 -44.38 -1.59 29.70
C ASP A 186 -45.90 -1.75 29.46
N ASP A 187 -46.44 -2.96 29.28
CA ASP A 187 -47.72 -3.39 29.87
C ASP A 187 -48.06 -4.86 29.57
N ASP A 188 -48.70 -5.49 30.56
CA ASP A 188 -49.23 -6.85 30.59
C ASP A 188 -49.94 -7.29 29.29
N ASP A 189 -49.52 -8.39 28.66
CA ASP A 189 -50.43 -9.42 28.10
C ASP A 189 -49.64 -10.65 27.56
N ASP A 190 -49.44 -11.66 28.42
CA ASP A 190 -49.01 -13.00 28.02
C ASP A 190 -50.20 -13.76 27.40
N GLN A 191 -50.25 -13.93 26.08
CA GLN A 191 -51.10 -14.94 25.43
C GLN A 191 -50.33 -15.76 24.39
N GLU A 192 -50.12 -17.03 24.77
CA GLU A 192 -49.98 -18.24 23.94
C GLU A 192 -48.93 -18.22 22.81
N LEU A 193 -47.84 -18.96 23.02
CA LEU A 193 -47.22 -19.80 21.98
C LEU A 193 -46.50 -20.98 22.64
N GLU A 194 -47.27 -22.04 22.85
CA GLU A 194 -46.82 -23.40 23.16
C GLU A 194 -46.58 -24.10 21.81
N ASP A 195 -45.34 -24.53 21.54
CA ASP A 195 -45.02 -25.85 20.95
C ASP A 195 -43.59 -25.84 20.42
N LEU A 196 -42.73 -26.69 21.01
CA LEU A 196 -41.86 -27.66 20.35
C LEU A 196 -40.72 -28.08 21.28
N ALA A 197 -40.98 -29.08 22.13
CA ALA A 197 -40.01 -30.12 22.48
C ALA A 197 -40.67 -31.20 23.37
N GLU A 198 -41.44 -32.11 22.76
CA GLU A 198 -41.55 -33.47 23.30
C GLU A 198 -40.28 -34.23 22.89
N THR A 199 -39.55 -34.78 23.87
CA THR A 199 -39.14 -36.20 23.87
C THR A 199 -38.69 -36.59 25.29
N ASP A 200 -39.52 -37.43 25.91
CA ASP A 200 -39.22 -38.60 26.75
C ASP A 200 -38.07 -38.55 27.77
N ASP A 201 -38.44 -38.57 29.05
CA ASP A 201 -37.98 -39.67 29.92
C ASP A 201 -38.95 -39.89 31.09
N ASP A 202 -39.62 -41.04 31.08
CA ASP A 202 -40.47 -41.56 32.16
C ASP A 202 -39.59 -42.08 33.32
N ASN A 203 -39.82 -41.57 34.54
CA ASN A 203 -39.87 -42.42 35.74
C ASN A 203 -40.50 -41.71 36.96
N ASP A 204 -41.62 -42.28 37.39
CA ASP A 204 -42.38 -42.14 38.64
C ASP A 204 -41.55 -41.79 39.90
N ASN A 205 -41.99 -40.83 40.75
CA ASN A 205 -43.09 -41.00 41.71
C ASN A 205 -43.17 -39.90 42.81
N THR A 206 -44.39 -39.65 43.29
CA THR A 206 -44.85 -39.05 44.58
C THR A 206 -44.99 -37.53 44.78
N ASP A 207 -46.27 -37.12 44.78
CA ASP A 207 -47.02 -36.42 45.84
C ASP A 207 -46.80 -34.93 46.21
N THR A 208 -47.78 -34.15 45.73
CA THR A 208 -48.58 -33.09 46.41
C THR A 208 -48.00 -31.71 46.76
N GLU A 209 -48.78 -30.71 46.29
CA GLU A 209 -49.03 -29.38 46.85
C GLU A 209 -47.87 -28.36 46.85
N ASN A 210 -47.78 -27.57 45.76
CA ASN A 210 -47.50 -26.12 45.80
C ASN A 210 -47.55 -25.48 44.39
N SER A 211 -48.75 -25.07 43.93
CA SER A 211 -48.97 -24.51 42.58
C SER A 211 -48.70 -23.00 42.45
N SER A 212 -48.08 -22.35 43.46
CA SER A 212 -47.74 -20.92 43.43
C SER A 212 -46.24 -20.59 43.47
N GLU A 213 -45.37 -21.56 43.80
CA GLU A 213 -43.90 -21.38 43.75
C GLU A 213 -43.29 -21.74 42.40
N SER A 214 -43.94 -22.61 41.60
CA SER A 214 -43.43 -23.04 40.28
C SER A 214 -43.47 -21.91 39.24
N ARG A 215 -44.52 -21.07 39.23
CA ARG A 215 -44.65 -19.91 38.33
C ARG A 215 -43.68 -18.77 38.66
N LYS A 216 -43.20 -18.68 39.90
CA LYS A 216 -42.16 -17.70 40.29
C LYS A 216 -40.76 -18.15 39.86
N ARG A 217 -40.49 -19.47 39.95
CA ARG A 217 -39.22 -20.07 39.49
C ARG A 217 -39.05 -20.05 37.97
N SER A 218 -40.13 -20.14 37.17
CA SER A 218 -40.01 -20.02 35.71
C SER A 218 -39.71 -18.58 35.28
N ARG A 219 -40.37 -17.57 35.88
CA ARG A 219 -40.07 -16.14 35.65
C ARG A 219 -38.66 -15.74 36.08
N ASP A 220 -38.18 -16.25 37.22
CA ASP A 220 -36.79 -16.01 37.67
C ASP A 220 -35.76 -16.68 36.74
N ASN A 221 -36.06 -17.88 36.21
CA ASN A 221 -35.20 -18.57 35.25
C ASN A 221 -35.16 -17.83 33.91
N GLU A 222 -36.29 -17.35 33.42
CA GLU A 222 -36.41 -16.61 32.16
C GLU A 222 -35.68 -15.26 32.23
N GLN A 223 -35.83 -14.52 33.34
CA GLN A 223 -35.01 -13.32 33.61
C GLN A 223 -33.52 -13.63 33.75
N SER A 224 -33.16 -14.80 34.29
CA SER A 224 -31.75 -15.22 34.38
C SER A 224 -31.17 -15.57 33.01
N ILE A 225 -31.97 -16.14 32.11
CA ILE A 225 -31.58 -16.46 30.73
C ILE A 225 -31.43 -15.17 29.93
N LYS A 226 -32.38 -14.23 30.02
CA LYS A 226 -32.25 -12.89 29.40
C LYS A 226 -30.99 -12.15 29.88
N LYS A 227 -30.68 -12.19 31.19
CA LYS A 227 -29.43 -11.60 31.74
C LYS A 227 -28.17 -12.29 31.25
N LYS A 228 -28.16 -13.63 31.17
CA LYS A 228 -27.03 -14.39 30.62
C LYS A 228 -26.83 -14.11 29.14
N ARG A 229 -27.92 -14.04 28.36
CA ARG A 229 -27.90 -13.66 26.93
C ARG A 229 -27.33 -12.25 26.76
N LYS A 230 -27.81 -11.26 27.52
CA LYS A 230 -27.26 -9.89 27.49
C LYS A 230 -25.78 -9.81 27.85
N THR A 231 -25.34 -10.59 28.84
CA THR A 231 -23.92 -10.66 29.22
C THR A 231 -23.08 -11.25 28.08
N LEU A 232 -23.61 -12.27 27.39
CA LEU A 232 -22.96 -12.90 26.26
C LEU A 232 -22.92 -11.98 25.02
N ILE A 233 -23.99 -11.23 24.76
CA ILE A 233 -24.03 -10.19 23.71
C ILE A 233 -22.93 -9.16 23.95
N ASN A 234 -22.85 -8.61 25.16
CA ASN A 234 -21.80 -7.63 25.50
C ASN A 234 -20.39 -8.23 25.34
N GLN A 235 -20.18 -9.49 25.75
CA GLN A 235 -18.88 -10.15 25.57
C GLN A 235 -18.49 -10.29 24.10
N TYR A 236 -19.42 -10.68 23.24
CA TYR A 236 -19.15 -10.80 21.80
C TYR A 236 -19.01 -9.44 21.11
N GLN A 237 -19.77 -8.43 21.55
CA GLN A 237 -19.58 -7.03 21.12
C GLN A 237 -18.19 -6.52 21.50
N ASP A 238 -17.74 -6.78 22.73
CA ASP A 238 -16.40 -6.39 23.20
C ASP A 238 -15.29 -7.04 22.35
N ILE A 239 -15.45 -8.30 21.94
CA ILE A 239 -14.51 -9.01 21.07
C ILE A 239 -14.44 -8.34 19.70
N VAL A 240 -15.59 -8.08 19.07
CA VAL A 240 -15.67 -7.44 17.76
C VAL A 240 -15.17 -5.99 17.79
N GLU A 241 -15.50 -5.23 18.84
CA GLU A 241 -15.01 -3.87 19.04
C GLU A 241 -13.48 -3.87 19.23
N THR A 242 -12.96 -4.81 20.02
CA THR A 242 -11.51 -4.96 20.21
C THR A 242 -10.82 -5.29 18.90
N TYR A 243 -11.41 -6.14 18.06
CA TYR A 243 -10.86 -6.49 16.74
C TYR A 243 -10.69 -5.27 15.83
N TYR A 244 -11.75 -4.47 15.66
CA TYR A 244 -11.69 -3.26 14.83
C TYR A 244 -10.83 -2.15 15.44
N ALA A 245 -10.63 -2.14 16.77
CA ALA A 245 -9.79 -1.17 17.45
C ALA A 245 -8.27 -1.41 17.31
N GLN A 246 -7.82 -2.58 16.83
CA GLN A 246 -6.39 -2.96 16.76
C GLN A 246 -5.55 -2.09 15.81
N GLY A 247 -6.18 -1.36 14.87
CA GLY A 247 -5.48 -0.50 13.91
C GLY A 247 -4.98 -1.26 12.68
N THR A 248 -4.57 -0.51 11.65
CA THR A 248 -4.26 -1.08 10.34
C THR A 248 -2.84 -1.64 10.26
N SER A 249 -2.68 -2.78 9.61
CA SER A 249 -1.39 -3.39 9.27
C SER A 249 -1.42 -4.05 7.88
N MET A 250 -0.28 -4.57 7.45
CA MET A 250 -0.12 -5.32 6.21
C MET A 250 0.36 -6.72 6.57
N SER A 251 -0.33 -7.77 6.13
CA SER A 251 0.09 -9.15 6.34
C SER A 251 1.04 -9.63 5.24
N ILE A 252 0.60 -9.51 3.99
CA ILE A 252 1.30 -10.02 2.81
C ILE A 252 1.13 -9.07 1.61
N PRO A 253 2.12 -8.94 0.71
CA PRO A 253 1.95 -8.15 -0.51
C PRO A 253 0.92 -8.75 -1.49
N SER A 254 0.09 -7.92 -2.11
CA SER A 254 -0.87 -8.33 -3.14
C SER A 254 -0.19 -8.89 -4.40
N SER A 255 0.99 -8.37 -4.76
CA SER A 255 1.75 -8.91 -5.90
C SER A 255 2.26 -10.32 -5.67
N LEU A 256 2.59 -10.65 -4.41
CA LEU A 256 2.98 -12.02 -4.03
C LEU A 256 1.78 -12.95 -4.08
N GLN A 257 0.65 -12.57 -3.48
CA GLN A 257 -0.59 -13.36 -3.57
C GLN A 257 -0.97 -13.63 -5.04
N MET A 258 -0.87 -12.63 -5.91
CA MET A 258 -1.14 -12.80 -7.34
C MET A 258 -0.17 -13.80 -7.99
N TYR A 259 1.12 -13.71 -7.66
CA TYR A 259 2.11 -14.68 -8.15
C TYR A 259 1.82 -16.10 -7.63
N ASP A 260 1.37 -16.26 -6.40
CA ASP A 260 1.00 -17.55 -5.83
C ASP A 260 -0.20 -18.17 -6.56
N ILE A 261 -1.22 -17.37 -6.90
CA ILE A 261 -2.36 -17.83 -7.73
C ILE A 261 -1.85 -18.39 -9.05
N ILE A 262 -0.91 -17.72 -9.69
CA ILE A 262 -0.37 -18.10 -11.00
C ILE A 262 0.52 -19.34 -10.91
N SER A 263 1.34 -19.38 -9.86
CA SER A 263 2.17 -20.53 -9.54
C SER A 263 1.31 -21.77 -9.29
N SER A 264 0.12 -21.62 -8.68
CA SER A 264 -0.83 -22.72 -8.47
C SER A 264 -1.40 -23.31 -9.77
N VAL A 265 -1.47 -22.52 -10.84
CA VAL A 265 -1.86 -22.99 -12.19
C VAL A 265 -0.66 -23.60 -12.94
N GLY A 266 0.55 -23.44 -12.42
CA GLY A 266 1.79 -23.95 -13.02
C GLY A 266 2.43 -22.99 -14.02
N GLU A 267 2.04 -21.71 -13.99
CA GLU A 267 2.46 -20.70 -14.97
C GLU A 267 3.43 -19.66 -14.39
N GLY A 268 4.26 -20.08 -13.43
CA GLY A 268 5.27 -19.21 -12.83
C GLY A 268 6.31 -18.75 -13.87
N ASN A 269 6.36 -17.44 -14.12
CA ASN A 269 7.31 -16.81 -15.05
C ASN A 269 8.34 -15.96 -14.29
N LEU A 270 9.52 -15.76 -14.89
CA LEU A 270 10.56 -14.89 -14.31
C LEU A 270 10.13 -13.42 -14.27
N GLU A 271 9.33 -12.97 -15.24
CA GLU A 271 8.84 -11.59 -15.31
C GLU A 271 7.81 -11.29 -14.22
N GLY A 272 6.86 -12.19 -13.98
CA GLY A 272 5.91 -12.05 -12.88
C GLY A 272 6.58 -12.20 -11.52
N LEU A 273 7.56 -13.09 -11.39
CA LEU A 273 8.38 -13.18 -10.17
C LEU A 273 9.16 -11.87 -9.92
N TRP A 274 9.70 -11.24 -10.97
CA TRP A 274 10.33 -9.93 -10.87
C TRP A 274 9.38 -8.87 -10.34
N LEU A 275 8.15 -8.82 -10.84
CA LEU A 275 7.12 -7.89 -10.40
C LEU A 275 6.69 -8.16 -8.95
N ALA A 276 6.59 -9.42 -8.53
CA ALA A 276 6.31 -9.80 -7.15
C ALA A 276 7.44 -9.36 -6.19
N ILE A 277 8.71 -9.51 -6.61
CA ILE A 277 9.87 -9.00 -5.87
C ILE A 277 9.80 -7.48 -5.71
N VAL A 278 9.49 -6.75 -6.78
CA VAL A 278 9.37 -5.28 -6.76
C VAL A 278 8.22 -4.85 -5.85
N GLY A 279 7.04 -5.46 -5.95
CA GLY A 279 5.90 -5.14 -5.10
C GLY A 279 6.19 -5.39 -3.62
N THR A 280 6.78 -6.55 -3.30
CA THR A 280 7.25 -6.87 -1.93
C THR A 280 8.27 -5.86 -1.41
N LYS A 281 9.27 -5.50 -2.23
CA LYS A 281 10.31 -4.51 -1.87
C LYS A 281 9.71 -3.12 -1.59
N SER A 282 8.64 -2.73 -2.30
CA SER A 282 7.98 -1.44 -2.11
C SER A 282 7.38 -1.24 -0.72
N LEU A 283 6.99 -2.33 -0.06
CA LEU A 283 6.38 -2.30 1.26
C LEU A 283 7.40 -2.27 2.40
N ARG A 284 8.67 -2.61 2.14
CA ARG A 284 9.72 -2.75 3.16
C ARG A 284 9.92 -1.51 4.02
N GLU A 285 9.86 -0.30 3.44
CA GLU A 285 10.10 0.95 4.19
C GLU A 285 9.09 1.15 5.33
N ARG A 286 7.88 0.60 5.17
CA ARG A 286 6.79 0.66 6.16
C ARG A 286 6.66 -0.63 6.97
N TYR A 287 6.83 -1.78 6.31
CA TYR A 287 6.58 -3.12 6.83
C TYR A 287 7.81 -4.01 6.65
N GLU A 288 8.86 -3.73 7.43
CA GLU A 288 10.13 -4.49 7.33
C GLU A 288 9.95 -5.96 7.69
N THR A 289 9.16 -6.26 8.73
CA THR A 289 8.86 -7.62 9.21
C THR A 289 8.26 -8.51 8.12
N VAL A 290 7.34 -7.95 7.33
CA VAL A 290 6.70 -8.63 6.19
C VAL A 290 7.73 -8.96 5.11
N TYR A 291 8.61 -8.00 4.77
CA TYR A 291 9.66 -8.24 3.78
C TYR A 291 10.64 -9.32 4.24
N GLU A 292 11.05 -9.31 5.51
CA GLU A 292 11.98 -10.31 6.06
C GLU A 292 11.38 -11.73 6.07
N ALA A 293 10.08 -11.86 6.32
CA ALA A 293 9.37 -13.13 6.25
C ALA A 293 9.25 -13.66 4.80
N VAL A 294 8.98 -12.78 3.84
CA VAL A 294 8.73 -13.15 2.43
C VAL A 294 10.02 -13.39 1.63
N ASN A 295 11.09 -12.63 1.92
CA ASN A 295 12.30 -12.63 1.11
C ASN A 295 12.97 -14.02 0.92
N PRO A 296 13.02 -14.93 1.93
CA PRO A 296 13.51 -16.29 1.75
C PRO A 296 12.69 -17.11 0.74
N ILE A 297 11.36 -16.90 0.70
CA ILE A 297 10.44 -17.60 -0.22
C ILE A 297 10.74 -17.19 -1.66
N LEU A 298 10.83 -15.88 -1.91
CA LEU A 298 11.20 -15.32 -3.22
C LEU A 298 12.59 -15.80 -3.67
N LYS A 299 13.56 -15.87 -2.75
CA LYS A 299 14.90 -16.40 -3.04
C LYS A 299 14.86 -17.87 -3.47
N GLY A 300 14.02 -18.68 -2.82
CA GLY A 300 13.76 -20.06 -3.22
C GLY A 300 13.22 -20.16 -4.65
N GLU A 301 12.20 -19.36 -4.98
CA GLU A 301 11.58 -19.34 -6.30
C GLU A 301 12.51 -18.86 -7.42
N VAL A 302 13.32 -17.83 -7.16
CA VAL A 302 14.33 -17.36 -8.11
C VAL A 302 15.32 -18.48 -8.42
N ASN A 303 15.84 -19.14 -7.38
CA ASN A 303 16.79 -20.24 -7.56
C ASN A 303 16.15 -21.41 -8.33
N ARG A 304 14.87 -21.71 -8.08
CA ARG A 304 14.12 -22.77 -8.77
C ARG A 304 14.01 -22.47 -10.26
N LEU A 305 13.45 -21.31 -10.64
CA LEU A 305 13.22 -20.94 -12.05
C LEU A 305 14.53 -20.70 -12.83
N GLN A 306 15.55 -20.14 -12.18
CA GLN A 306 16.85 -19.97 -12.84
C GLN A 306 17.56 -21.30 -13.08
N SER A 307 17.56 -22.20 -12.10
CA SER A 307 18.18 -23.52 -12.25
C SER A 307 17.48 -24.33 -13.34
N GLU A 308 16.15 -24.23 -13.42
CA GLU A 308 15.37 -24.84 -14.50
C GLU A 308 15.81 -24.31 -15.86
N LYS A 309 15.86 -22.98 -16.03
CA LYS A 309 16.33 -22.34 -17.27
C LYS A 309 17.75 -22.76 -17.63
N ASP A 310 18.69 -22.70 -16.69
CA ASP A 310 20.08 -23.08 -16.92
C ASP A 310 20.21 -24.56 -17.33
N SER A 311 19.42 -25.45 -16.72
CA SER A 311 19.40 -26.88 -17.07
C SER A 311 18.89 -27.16 -18.49
N TYR A 312 17.89 -26.41 -18.97
CA TYR A 312 17.42 -26.48 -20.36
C TYR A 312 18.51 -26.01 -21.32
N MET A 313 19.23 -24.93 -21.00
CA MET A 313 20.31 -24.40 -21.85
C MET A 313 21.50 -25.35 -21.97
N LEU A 314 21.89 -26.01 -20.87
CA LEU A 314 22.98 -27.00 -20.85
C LEU A 314 22.70 -28.21 -21.76
N ARG A 315 21.42 -28.54 -22.02
CA ARG A 315 21.06 -29.62 -22.96
C ARG A 315 21.24 -29.23 -24.42
N GLU A 316 21.17 -27.94 -24.77
CA GLU A 316 21.34 -27.47 -26.14
C GLU A 316 22.81 -27.28 -26.54
N THR A 317 23.69 -26.91 -25.60
CA THR A 317 25.11 -26.67 -25.89
C THR A 317 25.99 -27.86 -25.48
N SER A 318 26.03 -28.91 -26.30
CA SER A 318 26.84 -30.12 -26.08
C SER A 318 28.23 -30.10 -26.74
N THR A 319 28.75 -28.92 -27.08
CA THR A 319 30.11 -28.78 -27.65
C THR A 319 30.79 -27.53 -27.07
N ASP A 320 31.93 -27.74 -26.40
CA ASP A 320 32.87 -26.79 -25.80
C ASP A 320 32.62 -26.25 -24.37
N ASP A 321 33.14 -27.01 -23.40
CA ASP A 321 33.23 -26.78 -21.94
C ASP A 321 34.06 -25.57 -21.47
N ARG A 322 34.26 -24.53 -22.29
CA ARG A 322 35.00 -23.31 -21.88
C ARG A 322 34.26 -21.99 -22.05
N PHE A 323 33.07 -22.00 -22.67
CA PHE A 323 32.24 -20.80 -22.84
C PHE A 323 31.03 -20.72 -21.87
N ALA A 324 30.80 -21.76 -21.06
CA ALA A 324 29.62 -21.82 -20.16
C ALA A 324 29.64 -20.78 -19.03
N ILE A 325 30.79 -20.19 -18.70
CA ILE A 325 30.95 -19.28 -17.56
C ILE A 325 30.52 -17.83 -17.88
N GLU A 326 30.28 -17.47 -19.15
CA GLU A 326 29.85 -16.10 -19.53
C GLU A 326 28.43 -16.04 -20.17
N SER A 327 27.61 -17.06 -19.91
CA SER A 327 26.22 -17.16 -20.38
C SER A 327 25.28 -16.04 -19.88
N TYR A 328 25.74 -15.21 -18.93
CA TYR A 328 24.97 -14.13 -18.27
C TYR A 328 24.72 -12.90 -19.15
N LYS A 329 25.25 -12.87 -20.38
CA LYS A 329 25.11 -11.76 -21.34
C LYS A 329 24.39 -12.18 -22.63
N LYS A 330 23.44 -13.12 -22.56
CA LYS A 330 22.51 -13.30 -23.68
C LYS A 330 21.56 -12.10 -23.75
N ILE A 331 21.38 -11.57 -24.95
CA ILE A 331 20.68 -10.31 -25.23
C ILE A 331 19.20 -10.38 -24.83
N ASP A 332 18.58 -11.55 -25.01
CA ASP A 332 17.11 -11.66 -25.02
C ASP A 332 16.51 -12.24 -23.72
N GLY A 333 17.34 -12.71 -22.78
CA GLY A 333 16.87 -13.43 -21.61
C GLY A 333 16.71 -12.54 -20.37
N VAL A 334 15.55 -12.59 -19.71
CA VAL A 334 15.40 -12.08 -18.34
C VAL A 334 16.24 -12.95 -17.39
N ILE A 335 17.14 -12.32 -16.65
CA ILE A 335 18.01 -12.95 -15.65
C ILE A 335 17.88 -12.15 -14.35
N ILE A 336 17.55 -12.83 -13.25
CA ILE A 336 17.32 -12.24 -11.93
C ILE A 336 18.17 -12.98 -10.91
N LYS A 337 19.16 -12.35 -10.29
CA LYS A 337 20.01 -13.02 -9.31
C LYS A 337 19.72 -12.52 -7.89
N PRO A 338 19.68 -13.42 -6.89
CA PRO A 338 19.78 -13.01 -5.50
C PRO A 338 21.13 -12.29 -5.30
N SER A 339 21.09 -11.11 -4.71
CA SER A 339 22.27 -10.29 -4.48
C SER A 339 22.19 -9.59 -3.14
N HIS A 340 23.32 -9.08 -2.68
CA HIS A 340 23.35 -8.19 -1.53
C HIS A 340 23.09 -6.78 -2.04
N GLU A 341 21.98 -6.19 -1.60
CA GLU A 341 21.67 -4.78 -1.81
C GLU A 341 22.13 -3.98 -0.60
N TYR A 342 22.25 -2.66 -0.77
CA TYR A 342 22.51 -1.76 0.34
C TYR A 342 21.28 -0.92 0.62
N THR A 343 21.09 -0.52 1.88
CA THR A 343 20.10 0.52 2.29
C THR A 343 20.43 1.91 1.73
N LEU A 344 21.46 2.02 0.88
CA LEU A 344 21.87 3.26 0.22
C LEU A 344 20.89 3.63 -0.90
N TYR A 345 20.75 4.93 -1.13
CA TYR A 345 19.81 5.42 -2.14
C TYR A 345 20.44 5.39 -3.55
N MET A 346 19.92 4.51 -4.42
CA MET A 346 20.31 4.42 -5.84
C MET A 346 21.80 4.31 -6.12
N LEU A 347 22.48 3.37 -5.45
CA LEU A 347 23.93 3.19 -5.59
C LEU A 347 24.37 2.99 -7.05
N ASN A 348 23.63 2.18 -7.82
CA ASN A 348 24.04 1.82 -9.17
C ASN A 348 23.90 2.96 -10.19
N HIS A 349 23.06 3.94 -9.89
CA HIS A 349 22.63 4.97 -10.84
C HIS A 349 23.06 6.38 -10.43
N TRP A 350 23.76 6.52 -9.31
CA TRP A 350 24.24 7.80 -8.80
C TRP A 350 25.74 7.78 -8.46
N THR A 351 26.20 8.72 -7.64
CA THR A 351 27.57 8.73 -7.13
C THR A 351 27.59 8.07 -5.75
N LEU A 352 28.71 7.42 -5.40
CA LEU A 352 28.84 6.78 -4.10
C LEU A 352 28.62 7.78 -2.95
N TYR A 353 29.11 9.02 -3.10
CA TYR A 353 28.89 10.07 -2.11
C TYR A 353 27.40 10.41 -1.94
N ASN A 354 26.68 10.64 -3.04
CA ASN A 354 25.26 11.02 -2.98
C ASN A 354 24.38 9.87 -2.47
N SER A 355 24.70 8.62 -2.83
CA SER A 355 23.96 7.45 -2.33
C SER A 355 24.04 7.28 -0.81
N PHE A 356 25.18 7.64 -0.20
CA PHE A 356 25.29 7.76 1.25
C PHE A 356 24.58 9.00 1.78
N PHE A 357 24.73 10.13 1.10
CA PHE A 357 24.21 11.41 1.58
C PHE A 357 22.68 11.46 1.66
N PHE A 358 22.01 10.87 0.67
CA PHE A 358 20.54 10.91 0.53
C PHE A 358 19.84 9.65 1.05
N SER A 359 20.56 8.67 1.59
CA SER A 359 19.95 7.49 2.22
C SER A 359 19.31 7.85 3.56
N ASN A 360 18.06 7.44 3.77
CA ASN A 360 17.32 7.68 5.01
C ASN A 360 18.06 7.09 6.22
N TYR A 361 18.52 5.83 6.10
CA TYR A 361 19.22 5.11 7.17
C TYR A 361 20.57 5.75 7.55
N VAL A 362 21.38 6.14 6.57
CA VAL A 362 22.66 6.79 6.85
C VAL A 362 22.44 8.18 7.44
N ASN A 363 21.42 8.89 6.94
CA ASN A 363 21.09 10.22 7.42
C ASN A 363 20.60 10.23 8.86
N SER A 364 19.78 9.28 9.28
CA SER A 364 19.31 9.19 10.67
C SER A 364 20.45 8.95 11.64
N LYS A 365 21.34 7.99 11.35
CA LYS A 365 22.47 7.63 12.22
C LYS A 365 23.54 8.73 12.33
N ILE A 366 23.93 9.31 11.20
CA ILE A 366 25.06 10.29 11.15
C ILE A 366 24.58 11.73 11.30
N HIS A 367 23.28 11.99 11.21
CA HIS A 367 22.69 13.33 11.25
C HIS A 367 23.24 14.22 10.13
N LEU A 368 23.13 13.76 8.87
CA LEU A 368 23.74 14.42 7.69
C LEU A 368 23.15 15.79 7.35
N TYR A 369 21.97 16.11 7.88
CA TYR A 369 21.39 17.45 7.83
C TYR A 369 22.23 18.50 8.58
N THR A 370 23.14 18.08 9.46
CA THR A 370 24.10 18.95 10.16
C THR A 370 25.44 19.09 9.42
N ASN A 371 26.16 20.19 9.67
CA ASN A 371 27.50 20.38 9.12
C ASN A 371 28.53 19.39 9.70
N ASP A 372 28.32 18.92 10.93
CA ASP A 372 29.21 17.97 11.59
C ASP A 372 29.01 16.55 11.05
N GLY A 373 27.76 16.14 10.78
CA GLY A 373 27.46 14.88 10.07
C GLY A 373 28.11 14.84 8.68
N LYS A 374 28.08 15.94 7.92
CA LYS A 374 28.79 16.06 6.64
C LYS A 374 30.31 15.88 6.75
N ARG A 375 30.92 16.35 7.85
CA ARG A 375 32.35 16.14 8.12
C ARG A 375 32.65 14.69 8.52
N LEU A 376 31.75 14.08 9.30
CA LEU A 376 31.85 12.68 9.70
C LEU A 376 31.80 11.76 8.48
N LEU A 377 30.86 11.97 7.55
CA LEU A 377 30.76 11.19 6.31
C LEU A 377 32.07 11.24 5.50
N LYS A 378 32.69 12.43 5.39
CA LYS A 378 34.00 12.57 4.72
C LYS A 378 35.10 11.80 5.46
N SER A 379 35.05 11.75 6.79
CA SER A 379 35.96 10.96 7.60
C SER A 379 35.75 9.46 7.43
N ILE A 380 34.51 9.01 7.23
CA ILE A 380 34.19 7.61 6.92
C ILE A 380 34.81 7.21 5.58
N PHE A 381 34.63 8.01 4.52
CA PHE A 381 35.31 7.77 3.23
C PHE A 381 36.83 7.75 3.35
N ALA A 382 37.41 8.66 4.15
CA ALA A 382 38.84 8.68 4.41
C ALA A 382 39.34 7.40 5.11
N ARG A 383 38.59 6.88 6.10
CA ARG A 383 38.92 5.61 6.78
C ARG A 383 38.74 4.39 5.88
N MET A 384 37.74 4.39 5.01
CA MET A 384 37.56 3.35 4.00
C MET A 384 38.65 3.38 2.92
N GLY A 385 39.44 4.46 2.85
CA GLY A 385 40.49 4.63 1.84
C GLY A 385 39.93 4.99 0.47
N ILE A 386 38.77 5.65 0.42
CA ILE A 386 38.12 6.11 -0.81
C ILE A 386 38.33 7.62 -0.92
N SER A 387 38.96 8.06 -2.01
CA SER A 387 39.15 9.50 -2.23
C SER A 387 37.81 10.19 -2.50
N LEU A 388 37.69 11.47 -2.12
CA LEU A 388 36.46 12.22 -2.38
C LEU A 388 36.18 12.40 -3.89
N VAL A 389 37.21 12.36 -4.73
CA VAL A 389 37.07 12.40 -6.19
C VAL A 389 36.43 11.10 -6.69
N GLN A 390 36.91 9.94 -6.23
CA GLN A 390 36.32 8.64 -6.55
C GLN A 390 34.88 8.53 -6.02
N ALA A 391 34.62 9.04 -4.81
CA ALA A 391 33.27 9.01 -4.22
C ALA A 391 32.26 9.85 -5.03
N ASN A 392 32.70 10.95 -5.64
CA ASN A 392 31.86 11.80 -6.50
C ASN A 392 31.81 11.37 -7.97
N GLN A 393 32.57 10.34 -8.35
CA GLN A 393 32.46 9.77 -9.69
C GLN A 393 31.14 9.00 -9.80
N ASN A 394 30.51 9.04 -10.97
CA ASN A 394 29.33 8.22 -11.24
C ASN A 394 29.72 6.73 -11.09
N TRP A 395 28.89 5.97 -10.37
CA TRP A 395 29.09 4.57 -10.08
C TRP A 395 29.46 3.73 -11.30
N SER A 396 28.86 4.02 -12.46
CA SER A 396 29.17 3.32 -13.71
C SER A 396 30.66 3.35 -14.06
N TYR A 397 31.35 4.45 -13.77
CA TYR A 397 32.75 4.69 -14.14
C TYR A 397 33.75 4.43 -13.00
N ILE A 398 33.28 4.07 -11.80
CA ILE A 398 34.17 3.74 -10.68
C ILE A 398 35.01 2.50 -11.00
N ASP A 399 36.28 2.52 -10.56
CA ASP A 399 37.26 1.45 -10.70
C ASP A 399 36.71 0.08 -10.23
N LEU A 400 36.92 -0.95 -11.05
CA LEU A 400 36.42 -2.30 -10.77
C LEU A 400 36.99 -2.89 -9.47
N GLU A 401 38.25 -2.58 -9.15
CA GLU A 401 38.89 -3.00 -7.90
C GLU A 401 38.20 -2.40 -6.67
N LEU A 402 37.75 -1.15 -6.76
CA LEU A 402 37.00 -0.51 -5.70
C LEU A 402 35.64 -1.19 -5.53
N LYS A 403 34.92 -1.48 -6.63
CA LYS A 403 33.63 -2.19 -6.57
C LYS A 403 33.76 -3.57 -5.92
N LYS A 404 34.80 -4.33 -6.28
CA LYS A 404 35.04 -5.67 -5.71
C LYS A 404 35.44 -5.64 -4.24
N SER A 405 36.16 -4.60 -3.80
CA SER A 405 36.60 -4.46 -2.41
C SER A 405 35.62 -3.67 -1.53
N LEU A 406 34.46 -3.25 -2.06
CA LEU A 406 33.54 -2.40 -1.32
C LEU A 406 32.86 -3.14 -0.16
N ASP A 407 32.43 -4.38 -0.41
CA ASP A 407 31.81 -5.24 0.62
C ASP A 407 32.76 -5.44 1.81
N ASP A 408 34.00 -5.86 1.55
CA ASP A 408 35.03 -6.05 2.58
C ASP A 408 35.31 -4.75 3.36
N ARG A 409 35.27 -3.58 2.68
CA ARG A 409 35.50 -2.27 3.32
C ARG A 409 34.31 -1.89 4.20
N PHE A 410 33.09 -2.18 3.76
CA PHE A 410 31.87 -1.91 4.51
C PHE A 410 31.80 -2.73 5.78
N GLU A 411 32.01 -4.04 5.69
CA GLU A 411 32.02 -4.94 6.85
C GLU A 411 33.08 -4.55 7.89
N ARG A 412 34.24 -4.04 7.44
CA ARG A 412 35.34 -3.67 8.35
C ARG A 412 35.15 -2.30 9.02
N GLU A 413 34.66 -1.29 8.29
CA GLU A 413 34.67 0.10 8.77
C GLU A 413 33.31 0.60 9.27
N LEU A 414 32.19 0.18 8.66
CA LEU A 414 30.86 0.72 9.00
C LEU A 414 30.34 0.36 10.40
N PRO A 415 30.62 -0.84 10.97
CA PRO A 415 30.21 -1.14 12.34
C PRO A 415 30.81 -0.19 13.39
N LYS A 416 31.95 0.46 13.09
CA LYS A 416 32.58 1.45 13.98
C LYS A 416 31.79 2.77 14.08
N PHE A 417 30.82 2.96 13.21
CA PHE A 417 29.99 4.17 13.09
C PHE A 417 28.50 3.87 13.26
N ASP A 418 28.15 2.71 13.86
CA ASP A 418 26.76 2.27 14.03
C ASP A 418 25.98 2.08 12.71
N LEU A 419 26.71 1.73 11.64
CA LEU A 419 26.17 1.45 10.31
C LEU A 419 26.28 -0.06 9.97
N GLY A 420 26.09 -0.93 10.96
CA GLY A 420 26.26 -2.38 10.81
C GLY A 420 25.26 -3.03 9.86
N ASN A 421 24.02 -2.51 9.80
CA ASN A 421 22.90 -3.13 9.08
C ASN A 421 22.70 -2.51 7.68
N LEU A 422 23.78 -2.13 6.99
CA LEU A 422 23.68 -1.52 5.67
C LEU A 422 23.38 -2.57 4.57
N VAL A 423 23.83 -3.80 4.75
CA VAL A 423 23.72 -4.87 3.75
C VAL A 423 22.43 -5.64 3.96
N ILE A 424 21.62 -5.69 2.92
CA ILE A 424 20.28 -6.27 2.91
C ILE A 424 20.22 -7.35 1.82
N PRO A 425 19.57 -8.50 2.05
CA PRO A 425 19.27 -9.43 0.97
C PRO A 425 18.26 -8.81 -0.01
N GLY A 426 18.61 -8.78 -1.29
CA GLY A 426 17.74 -8.30 -2.36
C GLY A 426 18.00 -9.00 -3.69
N PHE A 427 17.58 -8.36 -4.78
CA PHE A 427 17.56 -9.00 -6.10
C PHE A 427 18.01 -8.02 -7.17
N THR A 428 18.83 -8.51 -8.10
CA THR A 428 19.30 -7.73 -9.25
C THR A 428 18.82 -8.34 -10.54
N ARG A 429 18.17 -7.53 -11.38
CA ARG A 429 17.77 -7.88 -12.75
C ARG A 429 18.81 -7.39 -13.75
N TYR A 430 19.13 -8.24 -14.73
CA TYR A 430 20.01 -7.92 -15.84
C TYR A 430 19.18 -7.64 -17.10
N TYR A 431 19.43 -6.49 -17.73
CA TYR A 431 18.82 -6.07 -19.00
C TYR A 431 19.83 -6.16 -20.14
N GLY A 432 20.41 -7.36 -20.36
CA GLY A 432 21.43 -7.57 -21.39
C GLY A 432 22.60 -6.58 -21.29
N PHE A 433 22.81 -5.79 -22.34
CA PHE A 433 23.87 -4.77 -22.40
C PHE A 433 23.45 -3.39 -21.87
N ASN A 434 22.17 -3.16 -21.59
CA ASN A 434 21.68 -1.87 -21.09
C ASN A 434 22.09 -1.63 -19.63
N GLY A 435 22.37 -2.71 -18.90
CA GLY A 435 22.91 -2.67 -17.54
C GLY A 435 22.15 -3.57 -16.59
N THR A 436 22.41 -3.36 -15.31
CA THR A 436 21.77 -4.03 -14.19
C THR A 436 20.97 -3.03 -13.38
N MET A 437 19.96 -3.54 -12.71
CA MET A 437 19.06 -2.74 -11.90
C MET A 437 18.79 -3.56 -10.63
N SER A 438 18.83 -2.90 -9.46
CA SER A 438 18.46 -3.47 -8.16
C SER A 438 16.99 -3.25 -7.82
N SER A 439 16.34 -4.22 -7.17
CA SER A 439 14.92 -4.16 -6.83
C SER A 439 14.51 -2.85 -6.14
N GLY A 440 15.34 -2.35 -5.22
CA GLY A 440 15.12 -1.04 -4.58
C GLY A 440 15.15 0.13 -5.56
N ASP A 441 16.15 0.18 -6.46
CA ASP A 441 16.28 1.24 -7.47
C ASP A 441 15.05 1.29 -8.40
N PHE A 442 14.52 0.13 -8.75
CA PHE A 442 13.32 0.03 -9.58
C PHE A 442 12.07 0.50 -8.86
N VAL A 443 11.90 0.14 -7.59
CA VAL A 443 10.81 0.65 -6.76
C VAL A 443 10.86 2.17 -6.68
N HIS A 444 12.04 2.74 -6.42
CA HIS A 444 12.19 4.20 -6.35
C HIS A 444 11.84 4.88 -7.68
N SER A 445 12.22 4.28 -8.81
CA SER A 445 11.85 4.78 -10.15
C SER A 445 10.33 4.74 -10.39
N VAL A 446 9.67 3.61 -10.10
CA VAL A 446 8.22 3.48 -10.28
C VAL A 446 7.46 4.42 -9.35
N THR A 447 7.90 4.54 -8.10
CA THR A 447 7.32 5.46 -7.11
C THR A 447 7.43 6.91 -7.59
N ALA A 448 8.60 7.32 -8.09
CA ALA A 448 8.80 8.66 -8.64
C ALA A 448 7.91 8.95 -9.87
N LEU A 449 7.63 7.95 -10.70
CA LEU A 449 6.70 8.13 -11.83
C LEU A 449 5.24 8.30 -11.40
N LEU A 450 4.85 7.73 -10.26
CA LEU A 450 3.53 7.95 -9.65
C LEU A 450 3.43 9.32 -8.99
N GLU A 451 4.55 9.79 -8.43
CA GLU A 451 4.65 11.06 -7.73
C GLU A 451 4.70 12.26 -8.68
N TYR A 452 5.45 12.13 -9.78
CA TYR A 452 5.73 13.23 -10.69
C TYR A 452 4.71 13.37 -11.82
N ASN A 453 4.09 14.54 -11.88
CA ASN A 453 3.24 14.90 -13.01
C ASN A 453 3.90 15.93 -13.94
N LYS A 454 4.10 15.54 -15.20
CA LYS A 454 4.68 16.39 -16.26
C LYS A 454 3.76 17.55 -16.69
N SER A 455 2.45 17.47 -16.42
CA SER A 455 1.49 18.52 -16.81
C SER A 455 1.72 19.85 -16.08
N ASP A 456 2.42 19.83 -14.94
CA ASP A 456 2.98 21.01 -14.30
C ASP A 456 4.32 21.41 -14.96
N GLY A 457 4.22 21.98 -16.16
CA GLY A 457 5.20 22.95 -16.65
C GLY A 457 6.62 22.46 -16.95
N PHE A 458 6.83 21.23 -17.44
CA PHE A 458 8.15 20.81 -17.95
C PHE A 458 8.24 20.93 -19.47
N LYS A 459 8.39 22.16 -19.98
CA LYS A 459 9.05 22.35 -21.29
C LYS A 459 10.54 22.12 -21.05
N ILE A 460 11.02 20.90 -21.31
CA ILE A 460 12.45 20.72 -21.61
C ILE A 460 12.70 21.67 -22.77
N ASN A 461 13.40 22.77 -22.53
CA ASN A 461 14.06 23.52 -23.58
C ASN A 461 15.10 22.57 -24.18
N LYS A 462 14.65 21.63 -25.02
CA LYS A 462 15.48 21.12 -26.09
C LYS A 462 15.82 22.38 -26.85
N ASN A 463 17.06 22.85 -26.71
CA ASN A 463 17.62 23.89 -27.56
C ASN A 463 17.30 23.49 -29.00
N LYS A 464 16.20 24.02 -29.54
CA LYS A 464 15.88 23.94 -30.96
C LYS A 464 16.94 24.80 -31.62
N LYS A 465 18.06 24.17 -32.00
CA LYS A 465 18.94 24.73 -33.02
C LYS A 465 18.08 24.88 -34.27
N SER A 466 17.61 26.09 -34.51
CA SER A 466 17.02 26.49 -35.77
C SER A 466 18.08 26.34 -36.85
N ILE A 467 18.01 25.26 -37.62
CA ILE A 467 18.60 25.19 -38.95
C ILE A 467 17.48 24.76 -39.88
N ASN A 468 17.07 25.70 -40.74
CA ASN A 468 16.13 25.54 -41.86
C ASN A 468 14.68 25.17 -41.50
N GLY A 469 13.93 26.14 -40.96
CA GLY A 469 12.68 26.62 -41.56
C GLY A 469 11.51 25.67 -41.88
N GLU A 470 11.52 24.40 -41.47
CA GLU A 470 10.38 23.49 -41.61
C GLU A 470 10.08 22.84 -40.27
N ILE A 471 8.95 23.23 -39.68
CA ILE A 471 8.35 22.59 -38.51
C ILE A 471 7.50 21.45 -39.06
N ILE A 472 7.96 20.22 -38.87
CA ILE A 472 7.10 19.04 -39.03
C ILE A 472 6.46 18.83 -37.66
N ASP A 473 5.19 19.22 -37.56
CA ASP A 473 4.33 18.84 -36.45
C ASP A 473 4.04 17.34 -36.57
N THR A 474 4.61 16.54 -35.67
CA THR A 474 3.98 15.27 -35.29
C THR A 474 3.04 15.60 -34.15
N ALA A 475 1.75 15.66 -34.49
CA ALA A 475 0.64 15.76 -33.56
C ALA A 475 0.73 14.59 -32.57
N ASP A 476 0.91 14.91 -31.29
CA ASP A 476 0.29 14.14 -30.22
C ASP A 476 -0.98 14.93 -29.86
N GLU A 477 -2.10 14.51 -30.45
CA GLU A 477 -3.45 14.76 -29.92
C GLU A 477 -3.46 14.17 -28.49
N ASP A 478 -3.80 14.90 -27.42
CA ASP A 478 -5.17 14.89 -26.88
C ASP A 478 -5.32 15.88 -25.69
N ASP A 479 -6.51 16.49 -25.66
CA ASP A 479 -7.26 17.17 -24.58
C ASP A 479 -6.87 18.60 -24.16
N ASP A 480 -7.06 19.55 -25.09
CA ASP A 480 -7.53 20.91 -24.77
C ASP A 480 -9.08 20.89 -24.73
N ASP A 481 -9.68 20.51 -23.59
CA ASP A 481 -11.13 20.59 -23.36
C ASP A 481 -11.51 21.93 -22.70
N ASP A 482 -12.09 22.82 -23.51
CA ASP A 482 -13.10 23.86 -23.24
C ASP A 482 -13.12 24.58 -21.87
N ASP A 483 -12.58 25.82 -21.88
CA ASP A 483 -12.80 26.86 -20.87
C ASP A 483 -14.24 27.42 -20.94
N ASP A 484 -15.21 26.75 -20.30
CA ASP A 484 -16.51 27.35 -19.99
C ASP A 484 -16.51 27.97 -18.57
N GLU A 485 -16.34 29.30 -18.54
CA GLU A 485 -16.46 30.17 -17.37
C GLU A 485 -17.92 30.20 -16.84
N SER A 486 -18.22 29.35 -15.86
CA SER A 486 -19.33 29.57 -14.94
C SER A 486 -18.91 29.29 -13.49
N ASN A 487 -19.19 30.27 -12.64
CA ASN A 487 -18.34 30.66 -11.51
C ASN A 487 -18.68 30.00 -10.16
N ASN A 488 -19.22 28.77 -10.14
CA ASN A 488 -19.68 28.14 -8.88
C ASN A 488 -19.10 26.74 -8.53
N ASN A 489 -18.26 26.09 -9.35
CA ASN A 489 -17.59 24.82 -8.97
C ASN A 489 -16.07 24.85 -9.22
N SER A 490 -15.34 25.88 -8.75
CA SER A 490 -13.89 25.95 -8.94
C SER A 490 -13.13 24.84 -8.19
N ILE A 491 -13.50 24.53 -6.94
CA ILE A 491 -12.79 23.56 -6.09
C ILE A 491 -12.94 22.13 -6.61
N GLU A 492 -14.17 21.72 -6.97
CA GLU A 492 -14.42 20.39 -7.53
C GLU A 492 -13.72 20.20 -8.88
N LYS A 493 -13.72 21.24 -9.74
CA LYS A 493 -12.98 21.21 -11.01
C LYS A 493 -11.47 21.06 -10.79
N ILE A 494 -10.91 21.76 -9.79
CA ILE A 494 -9.48 21.62 -9.41
C ILE A 494 -9.19 20.20 -8.93
N ALA A 495 -10.03 19.66 -8.04
CA ALA A 495 -9.89 18.28 -7.55
C ALA A 495 -10.00 17.25 -8.68
N GLN A 496 -10.93 17.42 -9.62
CA GLN A 496 -11.07 16.56 -10.80
C GLN A 496 -9.85 16.65 -11.72
N LYS A 497 -9.33 17.86 -11.97
CA LYS A 497 -8.10 18.06 -12.73
C LYS A 497 -6.92 17.34 -12.08
N ARG A 498 -6.78 17.46 -10.76
CA ARG A 498 -5.77 16.76 -9.94
C ARG A 498 -5.93 15.24 -10.02
N ASN A 499 -7.16 14.73 -9.95
CA ASN A 499 -7.45 13.31 -10.09
C ASN A 499 -7.07 12.78 -11.48
N LYS A 500 -7.45 13.47 -12.56
CA LYS A 500 -7.02 13.14 -13.94
C LYS A 500 -5.49 13.11 -14.05
N ALA A 501 -4.82 14.03 -13.37
CA ALA A 501 -3.37 14.13 -13.27
C ALA A 501 -2.72 12.89 -12.62
N PHE A 502 -3.26 12.40 -11.50
CA PHE A 502 -2.81 11.16 -10.87
C PHE A 502 -3.05 9.93 -11.75
N LEU A 503 -4.20 9.86 -12.44
CA LEU A 503 -4.49 8.78 -13.38
C LEU A 503 -3.51 8.74 -14.56
N LYS A 504 -3.11 9.91 -15.11
CA LYS A 504 -2.05 9.99 -16.13
C LYS A 504 -0.71 9.48 -15.61
N SER A 505 -0.42 9.66 -14.32
CA SER A 505 0.83 9.22 -13.68
C SER A 505 0.82 7.71 -13.42
N PHE A 506 -0.34 7.15 -13.05
CA PHE A 506 -0.56 5.70 -12.96
C PHE A 506 -0.20 4.98 -14.26
N TRP A 507 -0.70 5.43 -15.40
CA TRP A 507 -0.42 4.77 -16.69
C TRP A 507 1.05 4.84 -17.08
N LYS A 508 1.74 5.96 -16.80
CA LYS A 508 3.19 6.06 -17.01
C LYS A 508 3.96 5.05 -16.17
N ALA A 509 3.58 4.88 -14.91
CA ALA A 509 4.20 3.89 -14.03
C ALA A 509 3.88 2.46 -14.49
N PHE A 510 2.64 2.17 -14.88
CA PHE A 510 2.22 0.87 -15.40
C PHE A 510 2.97 0.48 -16.68
N ASP A 511 3.13 1.41 -17.61
CA ASP A 511 3.90 1.20 -18.85
C ASP A 511 5.40 1.07 -18.58
N ALA A 512 5.92 1.74 -17.56
CA ALA A 512 7.33 1.64 -17.17
C ALA A 512 7.71 0.23 -16.72
N LEU A 513 6.79 -0.55 -16.14
CA LEU A 513 7.06 -1.94 -15.74
C LEU A 513 7.53 -2.82 -16.92
N GLY A 514 7.10 -2.51 -18.14
CA GLY A 514 7.48 -3.22 -19.37
C GLY A 514 8.63 -2.58 -20.16
N SER A 515 9.06 -1.36 -19.83
CA SER A 515 10.03 -0.59 -20.64
C SER A 515 11.18 -0.03 -19.81
N PHE A 516 12.41 -0.43 -20.16
CA PHE A 516 13.62 0.03 -19.47
C PHE A 516 13.86 1.54 -19.61
N ASP A 517 13.53 2.15 -20.75
CA ASP A 517 13.76 3.58 -20.99
C ASP A 517 12.87 4.45 -20.10
N ASN A 518 11.61 4.02 -19.89
CA ASN A 518 10.68 4.70 -18.98
C ASN A 518 11.16 4.62 -17.53
N ILE A 519 11.68 3.46 -17.11
CA ILE A 519 12.29 3.29 -15.79
C ILE A 519 13.53 4.17 -15.63
N LYS A 520 14.35 4.32 -16.68
CA LYS A 520 15.50 5.23 -16.63
C LYS A 520 15.08 6.68 -16.45
N ASN A 521 13.99 7.11 -17.08
CA ASN A 521 13.42 8.44 -16.85
C ASN A 521 12.93 8.59 -15.40
N GLY A 522 12.26 7.57 -14.86
CA GLY A 522 11.83 7.55 -13.45
C GLY A 522 13.00 7.63 -12.47
N LEU A 523 14.15 7.02 -12.78
CA LEU A 523 15.35 7.11 -11.94
C LEU A 523 15.88 8.55 -11.82
N GLU A 524 15.84 9.33 -12.91
CA GLU A 524 16.27 10.73 -12.86
C GLU A 524 15.30 11.60 -12.05
N ILE A 525 13.99 11.32 -12.14
CA ILE A 525 12.96 11.98 -11.33
C ILE A 525 13.15 11.63 -9.84
N ALA A 526 13.38 10.36 -9.51
CA ALA A 526 13.61 9.90 -8.14
C ALA A 526 14.79 10.62 -7.45
N LYS A 527 15.87 10.91 -8.21
CA LYS A 527 17.01 11.70 -7.69
C LYS A 527 16.58 13.10 -7.26
N ILE A 528 15.75 13.76 -8.06
CA ILE A 528 15.26 15.12 -7.81
C ILE A 528 14.32 15.12 -6.61
N GLU A 529 13.38 14.18 -6.54
CA GLU A 529 12.46 14.05 -5.41
C GLU A 529 13.18 13.77 -4.10
N GLN A 530 14.19 12.90 -4.09
CA GLN A 530 14.93 12.62 -2.86
C GLN A 530 15.77 13.82 -2.40
N GLN A 531 16.35 14.59 -3.33
CA GLN A 531 16.99 15.86 -3.00
C GLN A 531 15.99 16.82 -2.35
N PHE A 532 14.80 16.93 -2.94
CA PHE A 532 13.72 17.75 -2.41
C PHE A 532 13.31 17.33 -1.00
N ILE A 533 13.06 16.03 -0.77
CA ILE A 533 12.71 15.48 0.55
C ILE A 533 13.80 15.80 1.58
N PHE A 534 15.07 15.59 1.23
CA PHE A 534 16.18 15.87 2.14
C PHE A 534 16.32 17.35 2.49
N GLU A 535 16.19 18.25 1.50
CA GLU A 535 16.29 19.70 1.72
C GLU A 535 15.15 20.19 2.61
N ARG A 536 13.92 19.78 2.31
CA ARG A 536 12.72 20.14 3.09
C ARG A 536 12.77 19.54 4.50
N GLY A 537 13.15 18.28 4.63
CA GLY A 537 13.35 17.64 5.92
C GLY A 537 14.42 18.34 6.76
N SER A 538 15.54 18.73 6.15
CA SER A 538 16.59 19.49 6.83
C SER A 538 16.09 20.87 7.30
N GLU A 539 15.28 21.55 6.48
CA GLU A 539 14.69 22.85 6.84
C GLU A 539 13.71 22.72 8.02
N ILE A 540 12.87 21.67 8.04
CA ILE A 540 11.93 21.37 9.13
C ILE A 540 12.67 21.18 10.45
N LEU A 541 13.77 20.41 10.44
CA LEU A 541 14.59 20.16 11.63
C LEU A 541 15.34 21.41 12.09
N GLN A 542 15.92 22.18 11.16
CA GLN A 542 16.67 23.41 11.49
C GLN A 542 15.76 24.52 12.05
N LYS A 543 14.50 24.57 11.60
CA LYS A 543 13.49 25.52 12.09
C LYS A 543 12.75 25.04 13.34
N ASP A 544 13.08 23.84 13.85
CA ASP A 544 12.40 23.22 15.00
C ASP A 544 10.87 23.20 14.84
N MET A 545 10.41 22.82 13.64
CA MET A 545 8.98 22.81 13.29
C MET A 545 8.24 21.59 13.87
N VAL A 546 8.97 20.62 14.43
CA VAL A 546 8.41 19.39 14.99
C VAL A 546 7.96 19.67 16.42
N LYS A 547 6.64 19.63 16.65
CA LYS A 547 6.06 19.83 17.96
C LYS A 547 5.77 18.49 18.61
N SER A 548 6.41 18.23 19.74
CA SER A 548 6.15 17.04 20.55
C SER A 548 4.97 17.30 21.49
N HIS A 549 3.89 16.53 21.31
CA HIS A 549 2.85 16.34 22.32
C HIS A 549 3.17 15.12 23.18
N SER A 550 2.43 14.90 24.27
CA SER A 550 2.72 13.82 25.23
C SER A 550 2.67 12.41 24.63
N ARG A 551 1.94 12.21 23.53
CA ARG A 551 1.69 10.89 22.92
C ARG A 551 1.97 10.79 21.42
N PHE A 552 2.21 11.91 20.74
CA PHE A 552 2.53 11.94 19.31
C PHE A 552 3.28 13.22 18.97
N LYS A 553 3.92 13.24 17.80
CA LYS A 553 4.57 14.41 17.22
C LYS A 553 3.72 14.98 16.11
N VAL A 554 3.79 16.30 15.92
CA VAL A 554 3.03 17.02 14.90
C VAL A 554 3.95 17.90 14.07
N VAL A 555 3.80 17.82 12.76
CA VAL A 555 4.45 18.71 11.79
C VAL A 555 3.39 19.25 10.85
N ILE A 556 3.17 20.56 10.87
CA ILE A 556 2.23 21.24 9.95
C ILE A 556 3.03 22.16 9.03
N LEU A 557 2.93 21.92 7.73
CA LEU A 557 3.57 22.70 6.68
C LEU A 557 2.61 23.79 6.20
N ASN A 558 3.01 25.04 6.43
CA ASN A 558 2.25 26.23 6.02
C ASN A 558 2.52 26.58 4.55
N GLU A 559 1.69 27.47 3.99
CA GLU A 559 1.79 27.99 2.62
C GLU A 559 3.19 28.50 2.24
N SER A 560 3.87 29.20 3.15
CA SER A 560 5.23 29.69 2.89
C SER A 560 6.24 28.55 2.71
N PHE A 561 5.99 27.39 3.32
CA PHE A 561 6.88 26.23 3.21
C PHE A 561 6.58 25.43 1.93
N THR A 562 5.30 25.33 1.54
CA THR A 562 4.87 24.61 0.34
C THR A 562 5.18 25.39 -0.95
N SER A 563 5.14 26.72 -0.91
CA SER A 563 5.38 27.60 -2.09
C SER A 563 6.84 28.02 -2.32
N ASN A 564 7.74 27.83 -1.35
CA ASN A 564 9.14 28.26 -1.49
C ASN A 564 9.91 27.34 -2.46
N THR A 565 10.06 27.81 -3.70
CA THR A 565 10.78 27.18 -4.82
C THR A 565 12.32 27.24 -4.71
N THR A 566 12.88 27.72 -3.61
CA THR A 566 14.33 27.85 -3.49
C THR A 566 14.97 26.52 -3.08
N ILE A 567 15.38 25.74 -4.08
CA ILE A 567 16.59 24.91 -3.98
C ILE A 567 17.73 25.92 -3.76
N SER A 568 18.38 25.84 -2.60
CA SER A 568 19.34 26.86 -2.16
C SER A 568 20.64 26.82 -2.98
N ASP A 569 20.72 27.66 -4.01
CA ASP A 569 21.92 27.93 -4.80
C ASP A 569 22.88 28.91 -4.10
N GLN A 570 23.37 28.56 -2.90
CA GLN A 570 24.36 29.38 -2.16
C GLN A 570 25.77 28.78 -2.12
N THR A 571 25.98 27.52 -2.51
CA THR A 571 27.32 26.89 -2.51
C THR A 571 28.10 27.05 -3.82
N VAL A 572 27.49 27.55 -4.90
CA VAL A 572 28.13 27.62 -6.24
C VAL A 572 28.54 29.05 -6.65
N ARG A 573 28.02 30.11 -6.01
CA ARG A 573 28.32 31.49 -6.41
C ARG A 573 29.75 31.98 -6.11
N SER A 574 30.55 31.22 -5.37
CA SER A 574 31.90 31.65 -4.96
C SER A 574 33.02 31.27 -5.94
N ASN A 575 32.77 30.42 -6.95
CA ASN A 575 33.81 29.93 -7.87
C ASN A 575 33.53 30.27 -9.35
N ARG A 576 33.18 31.53 -9.62
CA ARG A 576 32.92 32.03 -10.98
C ARG A 576 34.17 32.40 -11.79
N ASN A 577 35.29 31.72 -11.59
CA ASN A 577 36.47 31.90 -12.45
C ASN A 577 37.03 30.54 -12.91
N ASN A 578 36.89 30.31 -14.22
CA ASN A 578 37.52 29.27 -15.06
C ASN A 578 36.97 27.85 -14.94
N ASN A 579 35.99 27.50 -15.79
CA ASN A 579 36.12 26.44 -16.80
C ASN A 579 34.81 26.29 -17.60
N GLN A 580 34.96 26.16 -18.91
CA GLN A 580 33.91 26.21 -19.93
C GLN A 580 33.36 24.82 -20.29
N PHE A 581 33.30 23.91 -19.30
CA PHE A 581 32.95 22.49 -19.49
C PHE A 581 31.81 21.96 -18.58
N ASP A 582 31.21 22.81 -17.74
CA ASP A 582 30.17 22.38 -16.78
C ASP A 582 28.75 22.91 -17.10
N GLU A 583 28.49 23.36 -18.33
CA GLU A 583 27.15 23.83 -18.73
C GLU A 583 26.15 22.70 -19.07
N GLU A 584 26.59 21.46 -19.30
CA GLU A 584 25.69 20.33 -19.63
C GLU A 584 25.13 19.58 -18.39
N MET A 585 25.60 19.90 -17.17
CA MET A 585 25.12 19.29 -15.93
C MET A 585 24.21 20.23 -15.09
N MET A 586 23.92 21.42 -15.62
CA MET A 586 23.21 22.53 -14.96
C MET A 586 21.85 22.84 -15.60
N GLY A 587 21.08 21.80 -15.93
CA GLY A 587 19.70 21.92 -16.44
C GLY A 587 18.61 21.75 -15.37
N ILE A 588 18.99 21.66 -14.10
CA ILE A 588 18.07 21.40 -12.98
C ILE A 588 17.78 22.74 -12.29
N GLN A 589 17.02 23.62 -12.95
CA GLN A 589 16.56 24.87 -12.34
C GLN A 589 15.05 25.02 -12.54
N ASN A 590 14.36 25.19 -11.39
CA ASN A 590 12.95 25.51 -11.22
C ASN A 590 11.97 24.38 -11.54
N VAL A 591 12.00 23.31 -10.74
CA VAL A 591 10.79 22.52 -10.51
C VAL A 591 9.80 23.44 -9.78
N ALA A 592 8.60 23.63 -10.33
CA ALA A 592 7.51 24.21 -9.57
C ALA A 592 7.09 23.18 -8.51
N THR A 593 7.82 23.15 -7.39
CA THR A 593 7.66 22.17 -6.30
C THR A 593 6.35 22.37 -5.51
N THR A 594 5.58 23.40 -5.86
CA THR A 594 4.38 23.84 -5.12
C THR A 594 3.32 22.75 -5.00
N HIS A 595 3.22 21.85 -5.98
CA HIS A 595 2.20 20.79 -6.00
C HIS A 595 2.71 19.42 -5.52
N LEU A 596 4.01 19.27 -5.23
CA LEU A 596 4.56 17.97 -4.81
C LEU A 596 3.98 17.49 -3.47
N PHE A 597 3.76 18.40 -2.53
CA PHE A 597 3.17 18.06 -1.22
C PHE A 597 1.68 17.71 -1.28
N GLN A 598 1.01 17.94 -2.42
CA GLN A 598 -0.37 17.50 -2.63
C GLN A 598 -0.45 15.98 -2.87
N ASN A 599 0.65 15.34 -3.27
CA ASN A 599 0.70 13.89 -3.42
C ASN A 599 0.89 13.21 -2.05
N PRO A 600 -0.03 12.31 -1.62
CA PRO A 600 0.09 11.59 -0.36
C PRO A 600 1.40 10.78 -0.21
N LEU A 601 1.96 10.31 -1.32
CA LEU A 601 3.19 9.51 -1.31
C LEU A 601 4.42 10.35 -0.91
N ILE A 602 4.55 11.56 -1.45
CA ILE A 602 5.65 12.49 -1.10
C ILE A 602 5.56 12.90 0.37
N LEU A 603 4.35 13.20 0.85
CA LEU A 603 4.13 13.58 2.24
C LEU A 603 4.47 12.43 3.21
N THR A 604 4.09 11.20 2.84
CA THR A 604 4.43 9.98 3.59
C THR A 604 5.94 9.72 3.59
N ARG A 605 6.63 9.89 2.46
CA ARG A 605 8.09 9.75 2.37
C ARG A 605 8.83 10.78 3.24
N LEU A 606 8.39 12.04 3.22
CA LEU A 606 8.94 13.07 4.09
C LEU A 606 8.71 12.75 5.58
N GLY A 607 7.51 12.30 5.94
CA GLY A 607 7.20 11.91 7.30
C GLY A 607 8.02 10.70 7.78
N ASN A 608 8.21 9.68 6.93
CA ASN A 608 9.08 8.53 7.22
C ASN A 608 10.54 8.94 7.41
N TRP A 609 11.05 9.87 6.59
CA TRP A 609 12.40 10.41 6.74
C TRP A 609 12.57 11.16 8.07
N ILE A 610 11.57 11.95 8.49
CA ILE A 610 11.58 12.63 9.79
C ILE A 610 11.54 11.61 10.92
N LEU A 611 10.68 10.60 10.83
CA LEU A 611 10.59 9.51 11.82
C LEU A 611 11.91 8.76 11.96
N ASP A 612 12.59 8.44 10.85
CA ASP A 612 13.91 7.80 10.88
C ASP A 612 14.93 8.62 11.67
N VAL A 613 14.92 9.94 11.50
CA VAL A 613 15.84 10.82 12.24
C VAL A 613 15.49 10.83 13.73
N TYR A 614 14.20 10.93 14.08
CA TYR A 614 13.80 10.98 15.49
C TYR A 614 13.89 9.64 16.22
N SER A 615 13.77 8.51 15.53
CA SER A 615 13.95 7.19 16.15
C SER A 615 15.37 6.97 16.66
N GLU A 616 16.35 7.67 16.11
CA GLU A 616 17.75 7.64 16.57
C GLU A 616 18.05 8.68 17.65
N ILE A 617 17.37 9.82 17.64
CA ILE A 617 17.58 10.90 18.62
C ILE A 617 16.92 10.57 19.97
N GLU A 618 15.73 9.97 19.93
CA GLU A 618 14.90 9.73 21.11
C GLU A 618 14.75 8.24 21.42
N ASP A 619 14.69 7.93 22.72
CA ASP A 619 14.42 6.56 23.18
C ASP A 619 12.93 6.22 23.20
N ASN A 620 12.07 7.23 23.39
CA ASN A 620 10.63 7.05 23.36
C ASN A 620 10.10 7.27 21.93
N LEU A 621 9.69 6.18 21.29
CA LEU A 621 9.22 6.19 19.91
C LEU A 621 7.76 6.65 19.87
N LEU A 622 7.55 7.91 19.46
CA LEU A 622 6.22 8.48 19.30
C LEU A 622 5.77 8.46 17.84
N PRO A 623 4.48 8.19 17.55
CA PRO A 623 3.91 8.35 16.22
C PRO A 623 4.00 9.80 15.72
N LEU A 624 3.95 9.99 14.40
CA LEU A 624 4.04 11.31 13.75
C LEU A 624 2.77 11.61 12.95
N VAL A 625 2.20 12.79 13.16
CA VAL A 625 1.18 13.38 12.30
C VAL A 625 1.82 14.48 11.47
N ILE A 626 1.78 14.34 10.15
CA ILE A 626 2.29 15.34 9.21
C ILE A 626 1.14 15.89 8.37
N GLY A 627 1.08 17.21 8.23
CA GLY A 627 0.05 17.90 7.46
C GLY A 627 0.63 18.92 6.49
N ALA A 628 0.11 18.99 5.27
CA ALA A 628 0.49 19.99 4.27
C ALA A 628 -0.72 20.79 3.78
N LEU A 629 -0.59 22.11 3.75
CA LEU A 629 -1.64 23.00 3.25
C LEU A 629 -1.65 23.02 1.72
N ASP A 630 -2.80 22.68 1.15
CA ASP A 630 -3.13 23.02 -0.23
C ASP A 630 -3.76 24.42 -0.28
N SER A 631 -3.11 25.33 -0.99
CA SER A 631 -3.55 26.73 -1.07
C SER A 631 -4.69 26.93 -2.07
N GLU A 632 -4.87 26.00 -3.01
CA GLU A 632 -5.92 26.10 -4.03
C GLU A 632 -7.29 25.65 -3.49
N THR A 633 -7.31 24.61 -2.67
CA THR A 633 -8.53 24.04 -2.08
C THR A 633 -8.77 24.49 -0.64
N GLU A 634 -7.82 25.21 -0.03
CA GLU A 634 -7.81 25.59 1.39
C GLU A 634 -7.99 24.40 2.35
N THR A 635 -7.50 23.23 1.95
CA THR A 635 -7.52 21.99 2.75
C THR A 635 -6.12 21.57 3.17
N TYR A 636 -5.99 21.00 4.36
CA TYR A 636 -4.81 20.27 4.79
C TYR A 636 -4.95 18.79 4.43
N LEU A 637 -3.96 18.25 3.72
CA LEU A 637 -3.75 16.81 3.62
C LEU A 637 -2.97 16.37 4.86
N ILE A 638 -3.55 15.49 5.68
CA ILE A 638 -2.98 15.01 6.95
C ILE A 638 -2.70 13.52 6.83
N CYS A 639 -1.48 13.11 7.16
CA CYS A 639 -1.06 11.70 7.23
C CYS A 639 -0.63 11.34 8.65
N GLY A 640 -1.20 10.27 9.20
CA GLY A 640 -0.81 9.64 10.45
C GLY A 640 0.15 8.48 10.21
N LEU A 641 1.37 8.59 10.73
CA LEU A 641 2.43 7.61 10.57
C LEU A 641 2.76 6.91 11.89
N PRO A 642 2.83 5.57 11.91
CA PRO A 642 3.19 4.83 13.11
C PRO A 642 4.67 5.09 13.49
N PRO A 643 5.05 4.91 14.76
CA PRO A 643 6.45 4.98 15.15
C PRO A 643 7.25 3.86 14.48
N LYS A 644 8.52 4.13 14.16
CA LYS A 644 9.43 3.10 13.63
C LYS A 644 10.03 2.27 14.75
N THR A 645 10.06 0.95 14.60
CA THR A 645 10.73 0.02 15.52
C THR A 645 12.25 0.20 15.47
N LYS A 646 12.92 0.16 16.63
CA LYS A 646 14.38 0.01 16.67
C LYS A 646 14.72 -1.44 16.31
N ILE A 647 15.71 -1.61 15.43
CA ILE A 647 16.15 -2.92 14.91
C ILE A 647 16.75 -3.84 16.01
N GLU A 648 16.99 -3.32 17.22
CA GLU A 648 17.85 -3.94 18.23
C GLU A 648 17.16 -4.57 19.44
N ASP A 649 15.86 -4.85 19.41
CA ASP A 649 15.26 -5.62 20.51
C ASP A 649 15.73 -7.09 20.44
N GLN A 650 16.77 -7.37 21.23
CA GLN A 650 17.44 -8.66 21.45
C GLN A 650 16.52 -9.79 21.97
N SER A 651 15.20 -9.57 22.02
CA SER A 651 14.19 -10.52 22.48
C SER A 651 13.59 -11.37 21.35
N GLY A 652 13.92 -11.11 20.08
CA GLY A 652 13.49 -11.96 18.96
C GLY A 652 11.98 -12.00 18.70
N GLN A 653 11.22 -11.11 19.34
CA GLN A 653 9.80 -10.87 19.06
C GLN A 653 9.67 -9.42 18.59
N GLN A 654 9.87 -9.19 17.29
CA GLN A 654 9.43 -7.94 16.67
C GLN A 654 7.91 -7.87 16.81
N GLN A 655 7.42 -7.02 17.71
CA GLN A 655 5.99 -6.70 17.74
C GLN A 655 5.68 -5.83 16.53
N ASN A 656 4.74 -6.27 15.69
CA ASN A 656 4.23 -5.44 14.61
C ASN A 656 3.51 -4.24 15.23
N ILE A 657 4.09 -3.05 15.10
CA ILE A 657 3.43 -1.82 15.52
C ILE A 657 2.30 -1.54 14.53
N LEU A 658 1.07 -1.58 15.05
CA LEU A 658 -0.13 -1.32 14.27
C LEU A 658 -0.36 0.19 14.15
N ASN A 659 -0.85 0.64 12.98
CA ASN A 659 -1.20 2.04 12.81
C ASN A 659 -2.62 2.29 13.35
N THR A 660 -2.70 2.86 14.53
CA THR A 660 -3.97 3.18 15.21
C THR A 660 -4.61 4.48 14.75
N PHE A 661 -3.91 5.30 13.94
CA PHE A 661 -4.46 6.58 13.48
C PHE A 661 -5.69 6.44 12.61
N SER A 662 -5.88 5.33 11.90
CA SER A 662 -7.08 5.03 11.14
C SER A 662 -8.34 5.18 12.00
N VAL A 663 -8.39 4.46 13.12
CA VAL A 663 -9.50 4.44 14.07
C VAL A 663 -9.63 5.77 14.80
N ILE A 664 -8.49 6.36 15.19
CA ILE A 664 -8.48 7.60 15.97
C ILE A 664 -8.97 8.79 15.15
N PHE A 665 -8.56 8.89 13.88
CA PHE A 665 -9.00 9.97 13.01
C PHE A 665 -10.50 9.91 12.79
N GLU A 666 -11.05 8.73 12.50
CA GLU A 666 -12.48 8.55 12.37
C GLU A 666 -13.23 8.96 13.65
N ARG A 667 -12.83 8.43 14.81
CA ARG A 667 -13.43 8.77 16.10
C ARG A 667 -13.37 10.26 16.42
N VAL A 668 -12.24 10.92 16.15
CA VAL A 668 -12.06 12.36 16.40
C VAL A 668 -12.94 13.19 15.48
N THR A 669 -13.05 12.80 14.21
CA THR A 669 -13.92 13.51 13.25
C THR A 669 -15.40 13.43 13.64
N GLN A 670 -15.84 12.28 14.16
CA GLN A 670 -17.18 12.09 14.70
C GLN A 670 -17.41 12.87 16.01
N GLU A 671 -16.46 12.85 16.96
CA GLU A 671 -16.59 13.57 18.24
C GLU A 671 -16.74 15.09 18.05
N VAL A 672 -15.95 15.67 17.15
CA VAL A 672 -15.93 17.13 16.92
C VAL A 672 -16.90 17.57 15.82
N ASN A 673 -17.55 16.60 15.14
CA ASN A 673 -18.41 16.84 13.98
C ASN A 673 -17.71 17.70 12.89
N ILE A 674 -16.48 17.32 12.55
CA ILE A 674 -15.69 17.98 11.50
C ILE A 674 -15.95 17.28 10.17
N GLN A 675 -16.19 18.06 9.12
CA GLN A 675 -16.25 17.55 7.75
C GLN A 675 -14.83 17.22 7.26
N ALA A 676 -14.37 16.01 7.57
CA ALA A 676 -13.14 15.44 7.04
C ALA A 676 -13.45 14.51 5.86
N ARG A 677 -12.63 14.56 4.82
CA ARG A 677 -12.71 13.61 3.70
C ARG A 677 -11.76 12.44 3.97
N ILE A 678 -12.33 11.27 4.25
CA ILE A 678 -11.63 9.99 4.46
C ILE A 678 -11.81 9.13 3.21
N ASP A 679 -11.23 9.57 2.09
CA ASP A 679 -11.42 8.93 0.78
C ASP A 679 -10.24 8.02 0.39
N SER A 680 -9.07 8.23 1.00
CA SER A 680 -7.88 7.43 0.71
C SER A 680 -8.08 5.96 1.11
N PHE A 681 -7.55 5.03 0.31
CA PHE A 681 -7.47 3.61 0.68
C PHE A 681 -6.67 3.36 1.97
N GLN A 682 -5.83 4.31 2.36
CA GLN A 682 -5.21 4.34 3.69
C GLN A 682 -6.01 5.30 4.56
N SER A 683 -6.80 4.76 5.49
CA SER A 683 -7.63 5.54 6.42
C SER A 683 -6.83 6.43 7.37
N ALA A 684 -5.53 6.20 7.49
CA ALA A 684 -4.60 7.10 8.18
C ALA A 684 -4.27 8.39 7.38
N ILE A 685 -4.89 8.61 6.22
CA ILE A 685 -4.74 9.82 5.39
C ILE A 685 -6.10 10.49 5.23
N ILE A 686 -6.21 11.74 5.65
CA ILE A 686 -7.46 12.51 5.64
C ILE A 686 -7.23 13.92 5.08
N GLU A 687 -8.25 14.50 4.45
CA GLU A 687 -8.26 15.92 4.08
C GLU A 687 -9.21 16.69 5.02
N ILE A 688 -8.73 17.79 5.63
CA ILE A 688 -9.52 18.65 6.53
C ILE A 688 -9.42 20.11 6.07
N LYS A 689 -10.51 20.88 6.21
CA LYS A 689 -10.50 22.33 5.94
C LYS A 689 -9.52 23.08 6.87
N LYS A 690 -8.90 24.14 6.36
CA LYS A 690 -7.94 24.99 7.10
C LYS A 690 -8.47 25.52 8.43
N GLU A 691 -9.75 25.86 8.49
CA GLU A 691 -10.43 26.40 9.66
C GLU A 691 -10.62 25.38 10.81
N ASP A 692 -10.77 24.09 10.47
CA ASP A 692 -11.07 23.03 11.43
C ASP A 692 -9.83 22.34 12.00
N LEU A 693 -8.65 22.54 11.41
CA LEU A 693 -7.40 21.92 11.83
C LEU A 693 -7.09 22.13 13.33
N GLY A 694 -7.33 23.34 13.84
CA GLY A 694 -7.05 23.67 15.25
C GLY A 694 -7.90 22.83 16.21
N ARG A 695 -9.20 22.71 15.93
CA ARG A 695 -10.14 21.90 16.73
C ARG A 695 -9.81 20.42 16.63
N PHE A 696 -9.46 19.96 15.43
CA PHE A 696 -9.05 18.59 15.19
C PHE A 696 -7.83 18.20 16.02
N LEU A 697 -6.75 19.01 16.00
CA LEU A 697 -5.54 18.71 16.76
C LEU A 697 -5.75 18.75 18.28
N GLU A 698 -6.60 19.65 18.77
CA GLU A 698 -6.96 19.69 20.19
C GLU A 698 -7.73 18.42 20.60
N ALA A 699 -8.70 17.99 19.80
CA ALA A 699 -9.43 16.75 20.06
C ALA A 699 -8.56 15.51 19.92
N LEU A 700 -7.66 15.46 18.93
CA LEU A 700 -6.67 14.40 18.78
C LEU A 700 -5.77 14.28 20.01
N SER A 701 -5.39 15.42 20.60
CA SER A 701 -4.62 15.42 21.86
C SER A 701 -5.39 14.82 23.03
N ARG A 702 -6.73 14.96 23.06
CA ARG A 702 -7.60 14.36 24.09
C ARG A 702 -7.86 12.89 23.84
N SER A 703 -8.19 12.50 22.61
CA SER A 703 -8.49 11.11 22.23
C SER A 703 -7.25 10.22 22.25
N SER A 704 -6.05 10.80 22.24
CA SER A 704 -4.78 10.07 22.34
C SER A 704 -4.66 9.14 23.55
N HIS A 705 -5.58 9.17 24.53
CA HIS A 705 -5.69 8.18 25.61
C HIS A 705 -5.71 6.72 25.13
N SER A 706 -6.12 6.45 23.88
CA SER A 706 -6.13 5.12 23.25
C SER A 706 -4.90 4.79 22.39
N ILE A 707 -3.92 5.70 22.20
CA ILE A 707 -2.71 5.46 21.38
C ILE A 707 -1.70 4.52 22.06
N SER A 708 -1.86 4.26 23.37
CA SER A 708 -0.97 3.40 24.14
C SER A 708 -1.55 2.00 24.29
N VAL A 709 -1.30 1.12 23.31
CA VAL A 709 -1.28 -0.33 23.48
C VAL A 709 -0.08 -0.88 22.74
#